data_AF-A0A7C4K2Y6-F1
#
_entry.id   AF-A0A7C4K2Y6-F1
#
_cell.length_a   1.000
_cell.length_b   1.000
_cell.length_c   1.000
_cell.angle_alpha   90.00
_cell.angle_beta   90.00
_cell.angle_gamma   90.00
#
_symmetry.space_group_name_H-M   'P 1'
#
loop_
_entity.id
_entity.type
_entity.pdbx_description
1 polymer ?
#
loop_
_entity_poly.entity_id
_entity_poly.type
_entity_poly.pdbx_seq_one_letter_code
_entity_poly.pdbx_strand_id
1 'polypeptide(L)'
;MNLSTIPIRTGQTEIRLLARRLSNALVTLLTIAYLTSWGLILAERGRAHQPARPLEAAWEAVVRTAQYIFAHPQEYFWKKETHPAFSLVAETLQASAVLLLLALGVALLVGFLLGLIAALRRQKAAAIFIMLLSVLGTSTPSFLFAMLLWVGNIWLHRGLGWRALPSAGFGWDAHLVMPVLVLAVRPLAQIAQVTYMTIRDALQQDYIRTAHSKGLSWRLIRDAHVLPNILIPTLTTIGTSLRFSLASLPVVELFFEWPGVGLTLLQAIEQGNSMFVTDLLLSLGLFFLFVNLSIEILFPLIDARLQTGAGEEQREDQQTFWNWLCAIVAGLTIWLKDMRHRFIHRNRSLPPLPEGLSLLKVERENPAAARRKWLMGSLTSNPALLVGGLLLIGLLMIAFFGEKMTTANPYKVNGVMIIDGVIGAPPYAPSETFPWGTDYIGRDLQALVFAGGKRTLLLAFFAMLARLGLGTLLGALAGWQRGGWLDRLITGAIGVWAAFPVTLFAILVIQALGIQQGIWVFVVALSLVGWGEVAQFVRSQVITLKPQLFVEAARSAGSRSDQILVRHILPNLVNALIVLAALEMGGVMMLLAELGYLDIYMGGGFRAAIADMGRSMLVVHFSDVPEWAALIANIRNWWRSYPWMALYPGMAFFLAIITFNLFGEGLRRFLEDIHANLSRLFNRYTLMATLGAFVAIAFLLQNVSPLSTYRTESLRFDEQRVLQDICMLSSTEFAGRESGTPGADAAARYIARRMEEIGLLPGGRGTNYIEEQVKPGLHLLETPRLQVLNPDGGVLDDFVYRADFVEVPGHLQYGTFQGRLVTLSFGLPKESADADAYGVHNLVKRDNIVLIEKSDLNKISLGMVGGLLIIASNPTDLMVRQLYPSDVPVFNTRTTPVMYISPAAADRLLRHAGASLDEMRTTSVSLDPGQAIGRDTGLDLAMTVDVRPPEDLSAEKSHYVLGVIPGADSESGQDLHVIVVSAYYDGLGVGPDGTIYPGANDNASGVATMLELARLLKQSPYQPDKTIIFVAWPAGERGEGLSVTTIMNLRTGFEHLEVEAVIELSGVAAGNGKEIAVGEDSSYRLVRLFQSAAGKLNVATTTRGRGPHYGRDIPPAFGGRKSMTLSISWNGADDLAHTPLDTCERIDPQKLRTVGRTVYLTLLVLGRETEY
;
A
#
# COMPACT_ATOMS: atom_id res chain seq x y z
N MET A 1 27.29 -0.12 60.19
CA MET A 1 28.23 -0.56 59.13
C MET A 1 29.09 -1.68 59.68
N ASN A 2 29.32 -2.74 58.90
CA ASN A 2 30.40 -3.69 59.11
C ASN A 2 30.71 -4.30 57.73
N LEU A 3 31.99 -4.36 57.32
CA LEU A 3 32.35 -4.40 55.88
C LEU A 3 33.18 -5.63 55.46
N SER A 4 33.23 -6.67 56.30
CA SER A 4 34.25 -7.73 56.25
C SER A 4 33.77 -9.13 55.81
N THR A 5 32.53 -9.29 55.34
CA THR A 5 31.97 -10.62 54.96
C THR A 5 31.25 -10.60 53.61
N ILE A 6 32.00 -10.43 52.51
CA ILE A 6 31.54 -10.76 51.15
C ILE A 6 32.36 -11.97 50.65
N PRO A 7 31.78 -13.18 50.54
CA PRO A 7 32.50 -14.33 50.02
C PRO A 7 32.66 -14.22 48.48
N ILE A 8 33.86 -13.85 48.03
CA ILE A 8 34.19 -13.73 46.60
C ILE A 8 34.13 -15.13 45.94
N ARG A 9 33.03 -15.45 45.24
CA ARG A 9 32.82 -16.80 44.66
C ARG A 9 31.97 -16.85 43.39
N THR A 10 31.97 -15.82 42.54
CA THR A 10 31.00 -15.71 41.42
C THR A 10 31.58 -15.56 40.00
N GLY A 11 32.89 -15.30 39.83
CA GLY A 11 33.45 -14.91 38.51
C GLY A 11 33.18 -15.86 37.33
N GLN A 12 33.27 -17.18 37.52
CA GLN A 12 32.94 -18.14 36.44
C GLN A 12 31.45 -18.24 36.13
N THR A 13 30.59 -17.95 37.12
CA THR A 13 29.13 -18.04 36.98
C THR A 13 28.59 -16.88 36.16
N GLU A 14 29.08 -15.66 36.44
CA GLU A 14 28.70 -14.43 35.74
C GLU A 14 29.14 -14.44 34.28
N ILE A 15 30.38 -14.86 33.98
CA ILE A 15 30.89 -14.97 32.60
C ILE A 15 30.02 -15.95 31.77
N ARG A 16 29.62 -17.09 32.34
CA ARG A 16 28.72 -18.05 31.67
C ARG A 16 27.33 -17.46 31.43
N LEU A 17 26.85 -16.57 32.30
CA LEU A 17 25.55 -15.92 32.18
C LEU A 17 25.57 -14.83 31.08
N LEU A 18 26.62 -14.02 31.05
CA LEU A 18 26.87 -13.03 29.99
C LEU A 18 26.95 -13.69 28.61
N ALA A 19 27.73 -14.79 28.49
CA ALA A 19 27.87 -15.55 27.24
C ALA A 19 26.52 -16.12 26.74
N ARG A 20 25.65 -16.59 27.65
CA ARG A 20 24.29 -17.02 27.28
C ARG A 20 23.46 -15.88 26.71
N ARG A 21 23.45 -14.71 27.37
CA ARG A 21 22.70 -13.53 26.91
C ARG A 21 23.18 -13.06 25.53
N LEU A 22 24.50 -13.00 25.31
CA LEU A 22 25.09 -12.67 24.00
C LEU A 22 24.70 -13.69 22.93
N SER A 23 24.67 -15.00 23.24
CA SER A 23 24.24 -16.03 22.27
C SER A 23 22.76 -15.91 21.87
N ASN A 24 21.89 -15.55 22.82
CA ASN A 24 20.47 -15.34 22.53
C ASN A 24 20.24 -14.02 21.76
N ALA A 25 20.98 -12.95 22.08
CA ALA A 25 20.96 -11.69 21.35
C ALA A 25 21.39 -11.86 19.89
N LEU A 26 22.51 -12.57 19.64
CA LEU A 26 23.00 -12.87 18.29
C LEU A 26 21.94 -13.62 17.45
N VAL A 27 21.23 -14.57 18.05
CA VAL A 27 20.16 -15.32 17.37
C VAL A 27 18.95 -14.44 17.05
N THR A 28 18.56 -13.55 17.97
CA THR A 28 17.49 -12.57 17.70
C THR A 28 17.88 -11.67 16.53
N LEU A 29 19.12 -11.18 16.48
CA LEU A 29 19.63 -10.37 15.36
C LEU A 29 19.65 -11.17 14.05
N LEU A 30 20.20 -12.39 14.03
CA LEU A 30 20.18 -13.26 12.84
C LEU A 30 18.75 -13.55 12.34
N THR A 31 17.79 -13.67 13.27
CA THR A 31 16.37 -13.87 12.91
C THR A 31 15.72 -12.58 12.39
N ILE A 32 16.10 -11.41 12.90
CA ILE A 32 15.71 -10.10 12.34
C ILE A 32 16.27 -9.94 10.92
N ALA A 33 17.54 -10.26 10.69
CA ALA A 33 18.16 -10.21 9.36
C ALA A 33 17.43 -11.12 8.35
N TYR A 34 17.11 -12.35 8.78
CA TYR A 34 16.35 -13.30 7.98
C TYR A 34 14.92 -12.85 7.69
N LEU A 35 14.16 -12.40 8.71
CA LEU A 35 12.78 -11.94 8.53
C LEU A 35 12.72 -10.65 7.71
N THR A 36 13.73 -9.78 7.82
CA THR A 36 13.89 -8.59 6.98
C THR A 36 14.18 -8.98 5.55
N SER A 37 15.16 -9.85 5.31
CA SER A 37 15.47 -10.40 3.98
C SER A 37 14.25 -11.05 3.34
N TRP A 38 13.51 -11.89 4.08
CA TRP A 38 12.31 -12.56 3.61
C TRP A 38 11.17 -11.58 3.29
N GLY A 39 10.92 -10.62 4.18
CA GLY A 39 9.95 -9.55 3.95
C GLY A 39 10.31 -8.68 2.75
N LEU A 40 11.59 -8.37 2.55
CA LEU A 40 12.09 -7.58 1.43
C LEU A 40 12.05 -8.35 0.11
N ILE A 41 12.47 -9.62 0.06
CA ILE A 41 12.32 -10.47 -1.14
C ILE A 41 10.85 -10.56 -1.54
N LEU A 42 9.97 -10.77 -0.57
CA LEU A 42 8.54 -10.81 -0.85
C LEU A 42 7.99 -9.44 -1.27
N ALA A 43 8.44 -8.33 -0.69
CA ALA A 43 8.06 -6.97 -1.10
C ALA A 43 8.70 -6.53 -2.43
N GLU A 44 9.85 -7.09 -2.82
CA GLU A 44 10.47 -6.93 -4.13
C GLU A 44 9.66 -7.69 -5.18
N ARG A 45 9.33 -8.97 -4.96
CA ARG A 45 8.37 -9.72 -5.79
C ARG A 45 7.02 -9.01 -5.85
N GLY A 46 6.54 -8.53 -4.71
CA GLY A 46 5.33 -7.73 -4.50
C GLY A 46 5.39 -6.30 -5.05
N ARG A 47 6.55 -5.82 -5.50
CA ARG A 47 6.77 -4.57 -6.29
C ARG A 47 7.04 -4.85 -7.77
N ALA A 48 7.69 -5.95 -8.11
CA ALA A 48 7.82 -6.49 -9.47
C ALA A 48 6.53 -7.17 -9.99
N HIS A 49 5.44 -7.16 -9.20
CA HIS A 49 4.13 -7.76 -9.50
C HIS A 49 4.20 -9.30 -9.74
N GLN A 50 5.26 -9.96 -9.25
CA GLN A 50 5.48 -11.42 -9.34
C GLN A 50 4.70 -12.19 -8.25
N PRO A 51 4.37 -13.48 -8.48
CA PRO A 51 3.75 -14.30 -7.44
C PRO A 51 4.71 -14.48 -6.25
N ALA A 52 4.22 -14.18 -5.04
CA ALA A 52 5.02 -14.16 -3.80
C ALA A 52 5.88 -15.42 -3.58
N ARG A 53 5.32 -16.61 -3.83
CA ARG A 53 5.98 -17.94 -3.66
C ARG A 53 6.80 -18.04 -2.36
N PRO A 54 6.17 -17.96 -1.17
CA PRO A 54 6.86 -17.73 0.10
C PRO A 54 7.88 -18.79 0.53
N LEU A 55 7.79 -20.02 -0.01
CA LEU A 55 8.76 -21.09 0.23
C LEU A 55 10.07 -20.89 -0.55
N GLU A 56 9.99 -20.39 -1.78
CA GLU A 56 11.19 -20.02 -2.56
C GLU A 56 11.85 -18.77 -1.97
N ALA A 57 11.04 -17.77 -1.63
CA ALA A 57 11.51 -16.57 -0.96
C ALA A 57 12.17 -16.87 0.40
N ALA A 58 11.70 -17.90 1.13
CA ALA A 58 12.33 -18.34 2.38
C ALA A 58 13.74 -18.92 2.16
N TRP A 59 13.95 -19.69 1.09
CA TRP A 59 15.30 -20.17 0.75
C TRP A 59 16.20 -19.04 0.27
N GLU A 60 15.70 -18.17 -0.59
CA GLU A 60 16.43 -16.97 -1.04
C GLU A 60 16.79 -16.06 0.15
N ALA A 61 15.94 -15.94 1.17
CA ALA A 61 16.22 -15.18 2.38
C ALA A 61 17.37 -15.78 3.20
N VAL A 62 17.54 -17.10 3.25
CA VAL A 62 18.74 -17.73 3.85
C VAL A 62 19.99 -17.32 3.08
N VAL A 63 19.95 -17.34 1.75
CA VAL A 63 21.09 -16.96 0.89
C VAL A 63 21.43 -15.48 1.07
N ARG A 64 20.46 -14.57 0.99
CA ARG A 64 20.69 -13.13 1.21
C ARG A 64 21.18 -12.82 2.63
N THR A 65 20.68 -13.52 3.65
CA THR A 65 21.18 -13.36 5.03
C THR A 65 22.63 -13.83 5.16
N ALA A 66 23.01 -14.93 4.50
CA ALA A 66 24.40 -15.39 4.47
C ALA A 66 25.31 -14.41 3.71
N GLN A 67 24.86 -13.89 2.56
CA GLN A 67 25.58 -12.85 1.80
C GLN A 67 25.77 -11.58 2.65
N TYR A 68 24.73 -11.11 3.34
CA TYR A 68 24.79 -9.99 4.26
C TYR A 68 25.83 -10.18 5.39
N ILE A 69 26.01 -11.41 5.89
CA ILE A 69 27.00 -11.73 6.95
C ILE A 69 28.44 -11.82 6.41
N PHE A 70 28.64 -12.41 5.23
CA PHE A 70 29.97 -12.72 4.70
C PHE A 70 30.50 -11.72 3.66
N ALA A 71 29.65 -10.84 3.14
CA ALA A 71 29.96 -9.84 2.10
C ALA A 71 29.20 -8.53 2.36
N HIS A 72 29.32 -8.00 3.59
CA HIS A 72 28.66 -6.75 4.01
C HIS A 72 29.28 -5.51 3.31
N PRO A 73 28.46 -4.60 2.73
CA PRO A 73 28.96 -3.40 2.05
C PRO A 73 29.55 -2.40 3.03
N GLN A 74 30.77 -1.94 2.76
CA GLN A 74 31.48 -0.99 3.63
C GLN A 74 30.95 0.44 3.54
N GLU A 75 30.25 0.79 2.45
CA GLU A 75 29.77 2.12 2.12
C GLU A 75 28.37 2.04 1.49
N TYR A 76 27.58 3.11 1.64
CA TYR A 76 26.29 3.29 0.98
C TYR A 76 26.22 4.65 0.28
N PHE A 77 25.72 4.64 -0.95
CA PHE A 77 25.30 5.87 -1.63
C PHE A 77 23.94 6.33 -1.06
N TRP A 78 23.90 7.53 -0.48
CA TRP A 78 22.74 8.07 0.22
C TRP A 78 22.69 9.59 0.06
N LYS A 79 21.50 10.16 -0.25
CA LYS A 79 21.31 11.61 -0.44
C LYS A 79 22.31 12.29 -1.42
N LYS A 80 22.75 11.57 -2.45
CA LYS A 80 23.81 11.94 -3.44
C LYS A 80 25.27 11.86 -2.97
N GLU A 81 25.54 11.44 -1.73
CA GLU A 81 26.89 11.28 -1.19
C GLU A 81 27.18 9.81 -0.82
N THR A 82 28.46 9.41 -0.84
CA THR A 82 28.87 8.07 -0.39
C THR A 82 29.30 8.15 1.07
N HIS A 83 28.59 7.45 1.95
CA HIS A 83 28.87 7.42 3.38
C HIS A 83 29.34 6.02 3.81
N PRO A 84 30.34 5.89 4.70
CA PRO A 84 30.66 4.62 5.34
C PRO A 84 29.43 4.02 6.03
N ALA A 85 29.14 2.75 5.76
CA ALA A 85 27.90 2.11 6.20
C ALA A 85 27.73 2.17 7.72
N PHE A 86 28.82 1.94 8.47
CA PHE A 86 28.81 2.05 9.92
C PHE A 86 28.51 3.47 10.44
N SER A 87 29.06 4.53 9.83
CA SER A 87 28.80 5.90 10.32
C SER A 87 27.37 6.34 10.03
N LEU A 88 26.85 6.06 8.81
CA LEU A 88 25.48 6.38 8.45
C LEU A 88 24.45 5.67 9.35
N VAL A 89 24.68 4.39 9.67
CA VAL A 89 23.84 3.63 10.61
C VAL A 89 24.03 4.12 12.06
N ALA A 90 25.24 4.48 12.48
CA ALA A 90 25.49 4.98 13.83
C ALA A 90 24.87 6.37 14.08
N GLU A 91 24.95 7.29 13.12
CA GLU A 91 24.38 8.64 13.21
C GLU A 91 22.85 8.60 13.26
N THR A 92 22.22 7.83 12.37
CA THR A 92 20.76 7.63 12.35
C THR A 92 20.27 6.89 13.61
N LEU A 93 21.01 5.87 14.08
CA LEU A 93 20.73 5.19 15.34
C LEU A 93 20.87 6.14 16.54
N GLN A 94 21.90 6.99 16.59
CA GLN A 94 22.07 7.99 17.65
C GLN A 94 20.89 8.96 17.70
N ALA A 95 20.45 9.45 16.54
CA ALA A 95 19.30 10.35 16.42
C ALA A 95 18.01 9.70 16.97
N SER A 96 17.72 8.44 16.64
CA SER A 96 16.56 7.71 17.18
C SER A 96 16.72 7.33 18.66
N ALA A 97 17.91 6.87 19.07
CA ALA A 97 18.18 6.40 20.42
C ALA A 97 18.03 7.51 21.46
N VAL A 98 18.45 8.74 21.16
CA VAL A 98 18.25 9.87 22.07
C VAL A 98 16.76 10.20 22.23
N LEU A 99 15.96 10.18 21.15
CA LEU A 99 14.50 10.37 21.25
C LEU A 99 13.86 9.29 22.14
N LEU A 100 14.20 8.02 21.91
CA LEU A 100 13.65 6.90 22.68
C LEU A 100 14.06 6.94 24.16
N LEU A 101 15.34 7.22 24.47
CA LEU A 101 15.84 7.30 25.84
C LEU A 101 15.26 8.50 26.61
N LEU A 102 15.15 9.66 25.96
CA LEU A 102 14.51 10.84 26.57
C LEU A 102 13.00 10.61 26.79
N ALA A 103 12.30 10.02 25.80
CA ALA A 103 10.88 9.72 25.93
C ALA A 103 10.59 8.72 27.06
N LEU A 104 11.37 7.64 27.15
CA LEU A 104 11.26 6.67 28.24
C LEU A 104 11.69 7.25 29.60
N GLY A 105 12.70 8.13 29.63
CA GLY A 105 13.12 8.83 30.86
C GLY A 105 12.06 9.78 31.40
N VAL A 106 11.46 10.61 30.53
CA VAL A 106 10.34 11.50 30.86
C VAL A 106 9.11 10.69 31.29
N ALA A 107 8.78 9.63 30.56
CA ALA A 107 7.66 8.74 30.88
C ALA A 107 7.85 8.02 32.21
N LEU A 108 9.06 7.54 32.51
CA LEU A 108 9.38 6.92 33.80
C LEU A 108 9.24 7.94 34.93
N LEU A 109 9.89 9.10 34.83
CA LEU A 109 9.90 10.11 35.88
C LEU A 109 8.49 10.66 36.15
N VAL A 110 7.79 11.12 35.11
CA VAL A 110 6.46 11.74 35.26
C VAL A 110 5.39 10.68 35.55
N GLY A 111 5.43 9.55 34.85
CA GLY A 111 4.47 8.45 35.03
C GLY A 111 4.54 7.85 36.44
N PHE A 112 5.76 7.55 36.92
CA PHE A 112 5.95 7.02 38.28
C PHE A 112 5.49 8.03 39.34
N LEU A 113 5.84 9.31 39.21
CA LEU A 113 5.38 10.35 40.14
C LEU A 113 3.85 10.48 40.17
N LEU A 114 3.18 10.49 39.01
CA LEU A 114 1.72 10.54 38.93
C LEU A 114 1.06 9.31 39.55
N GLY A 115 1.54 8.10 39.24
CA GLY A 115 1.03 6.85 39.81
C GLY A 115 1.23 6.77 41.33
N LEU A 116 2.40 7.19 41.82
CA LEU A 116 2.75 7.27 43.24
C LEU A 116 1.86 8.26 43.99
N ILE A 117 1.70 9.48 43.48
CA ILE A 117 0.82 10.51 44.08
C ILE A 117 -0.63 10.04 44.10
N ALA A 118 -1.12 9.41 43.01
CA ALA A 118 -2.48 8.91 42.93
C ALA A 118 -2.76 7.76 43.91
N ALA A 119 -1.83 6.81 44.05
CA ALA A 119 -1.98 5.68 44.97
C ALA A 119 -1.90 6.12 46.43
N LEU A 120 -0.96 7.02 46.77
CA LEU A 120 -0.80 7.55 48.13
C LEU A 120 -2.00 8.40 48.58
N ARG A 121 -2.69 9.11 47.67
CA ARG A 121 -3.88 9.92 48.02
C ARG A 121 -5.11 9.09 48.39
N ARG A 122 -5.17 7.79 48.07
CA ARG A 122 -6.26 6.84 48.42
C ARG A 122 -7.71 7.28 48.09
N GLN A 123 -7.90 8.29 47.25
CA GLN A 123 -9.22 8.84 46.89
C GLN A 123 -9.75 8.27 45.57
N LYS A 124 -11.08 8.13 45.46
CA LYS A 124 -11.76 7.68 44.22
C LYS A 124 -11.41 8.54 43.00
N ALA A 125 -11.29 9.86 43.17
CA ALA A 125 -10.91 10.78 42.11
C ALA A 125 -9.52 10.48 41.51
N ALA A 126 -8.56 10.05 42.32
CA ALA A 126 -7.22 9.71 41.85
C ALA A 126 -7.22 8.43 40.99
N ALA A 127 -8.06 7.44 41.33
CA ALA A 127 -8.26 6.24 40.53
C ALA A 127 -8.89 6.56 39.16
N ILE A 128 -9.89 7.46 39.14
CA ILE A 128 -10.54 7.93 37.91
C ILE A 128 -9.55 8.72 37.04
N PHE A 129 -8.72 9.58 37.63
CA PHE A 129 -7.70 10.34 36.91
C PHE A 129 -6.67 9.43 36.22
N ILE A 130 -6.09 8.45 36.94
CA ILE A 130 -5.13 7.50 36.34
C ILE A 130 -5.79 6.64 35.25
N MET A 131 -7.05 6.25 35.43
CA MET A 131 -7.81 5.54 34.40
C MET A 131 -7.99 6.39 33.13
N LEU A 132 -8.42 7.65 33.27
CA LEU A 132 -8.60 8.56 32.14
C LEU A 132 -7.27 8.88 31.45
N LEU A 133 -6.21 9.14 32.22
CA LEU A 133 -4.86 9.37 31.69
C LEU A 133 -4.36 8.18 30.89
N SER A 134 -4.52 6.96 31.42
CA SER A 134 -4.11 5.75 30.70
C SER A 134 -4.90 5.54 29.42
N VAL A 135 -6.23 5.64 29.50
CA VAL A 135 -7.12 5.48 28.34
C VAL A 135 -6.81 6.52 27.26
N LEU A 136 -6.66 7.80 27.60
CA LEU A 136 -6.34 8.85 26.63
C LEU A 136 -4.95 8.64 26.00
N GLY A 137 -3.93 8.39 26.83
CA GLY A 137 -2.55 8.19 26.36
C GLY A 137 -2.32 6.89 25.58
N THR A 138 -3.18 5.87 25.76
CA THR A 138 -3.17 4.64 24.94
C THR A 138 -4.10 4.70 23.73
N SER A 139 -5.01 5.67 23.65
CA SER A 139 -5.99 5.79 22.56
C SER A 139 -5.67 6.84 21.51
N THR A 140 -4.72 7.74 21.77
CA THR A 140 -4.38 8.82 20.83
C THR A 140 -3.28 8.39 19.86
N PRO A 141 -3.53 8.38 18.53
CA PRO A 141 -2.49 8.09 17.54
C PRO A 141 -1.32 9.08 17.63
N SER A 142 -0.11 8.58 17.37
CA SER A 142 1.14 9.35 17.46
C SER A 142 1.13 10.60 16.57
N PHE A 143 0.75 10.48 15.28
CA PHE A 143 0.60 11.63 14.37
C PHE A 143 -0.51 12.60 14.82
N LEU A 144 -1.63 12.11 15.36
CA LEU A 144 -2.73 12.96 15.80
C LEU A 144 -2.30 13.78 17.01
N PHE A 145 -1.62 13.17 17.98
CA PHE A 145 -1.10 13.89 19.14
C PHE A 145 -0.02 14.89 18.73
N ALA A 146 0.85 14.55 17.78
CA ALA A 146 1.83 15.48 17.21
C ALA A 146 1.15 16.69 16.53
N MET A 147 0.08 16.46 15.76
CA MET A 147 -0.73 17.51 15.14
C MET A 147 -1.47 18.39 16.17
N LEU A 148 -2.05 17.79 17.22
CA LEU A 148 -2.71 18.53 18.30
C LEU A 148 -1.70 19.37 19.10
N LEU A 149 -0.49 18.85 19.36
CA LEU A 149 0.60 19.64 19.92
C LEU A 149 1.05 20.77 18.98
N TRP A 150 1.12 20.54 17.67
CA TRP A 150 1.50 21.55 16.68
C TRP A 150 0.49 22.70 16.60
N VAL A 151 -0.81 22.38 16.52
CA VAL A 151 -1.90 23.37 16.59
C VAL A 151 -1.87 24.10 17.93
N GLY A 152 -1.67 23.38 19.05
CA GLY A 152 -1.55 23.96 20.39
C GLY A 152 -0.35 24.92 20.53
N ASN A 153 0.81 24.58 19.98
CA ASN A 153 2.01 25.41 19.96
C ASN A 153 1.77 26.74 19.20
N ILE A 154 1.11 26.66 18.03
CA ILE A 154 0.73 27.86 17.25
C ILE A 154 -0.32 28.70 18.00
N TRP A 155 -1.30 28.06 18.64
CA TRP A 155 -2.33 28.75 19.43
C TRP A 155 -1.74 29.45 20.66
N LEU A 156 -0.85 28.79 21.41
CA LEU A 156 -0.12 29.39 22.55
C LEU A 156 0.77 30.56 22.10
N HIS A 157 1.46 30.42 20.96
CA HIS A 157 2.27 31.50 20.40
C HIS A 157 1.42 32.72 20.03
N ARG A 158 0.32 32.52 19.29
CA ARG A 158 -0.58 33.61 18.86
C ARG A 158 -1.40 34.22 19.99
N GLY A 159 -1.81 33.43 20.98
CA GLY A 159 -2.72 33.84 22.06
C GLY A 159 -2.04 34.33 23.34
N LEU A 160 -0.87 33.79 23.70
CA LEU A 160 -0.14 34.13 24.92
C LEU A 160 1.22 34.80 24.67
N GLY A 161 1.62 34.97 23.40
CA GLY A 161 2.92 35.55 23.03
C GLY A 161 4.12 34.68 23.39
N TRP A 162 3.91 33.41 23.78
CA TRP A 162 4.99 32.49 24.14
C TRP A 162 5.87 32.19 22.91
N ARG A 163 7.18 32.00 23.10
CA ARG A 163 8.07 31.57 22.02
C ARG A 163 7.66 30.18 21.54
N ALA A 164 7.25 30.06 20.27
CA ALA A 164 6.90 28.79 19.67
C ALA A 164 8.08 27.79 19.74
N LEU A 165 7.76 26.54 20.07
CA LEU A 165 8.70 25.43 19.91
C LEU A 165 8.90 25.12 18.41
N PRO A 166 10.07 24.61 17.99
CA PRO A 166 10.26 24.14 16.62
C PRO A 166 9.25 23.05 16.24
N SER A 167 8.69 23.16 15.04
CA SER A 167 7.62 22.28 14.55
C SER A 167 8.08 21.08 13.72
N ALA A 168 9.32 21.12 13.20
CA ALA A 168 9.99 20.11 12.40
C ALA A 168 11.49 20.46 12.34
N GLY A 169 12.31 19.57 11.81
CA GLY A 169 13.76 19.72 11.65
C GLY A 169 14.57 19.09 12.79
N PHE A 170 15.89 19.08 12.59
CA PHE A 170 16.86 18.44 13.49
C PHE A 170 17.60 19.46 14.35
N GLY A 171 17.79 19.15 15.64
CA GLY A 171 18.58 19.95 16.56
C GLY A 171 18.69 19.31 17.94
N TRP A 172 19.87 19.42 18.57
CA TRP A 172 20.13 18.91 19.92
C TRP A 172 19.65 19.88 21.03
N ASP A 173 18.51 20.53 20.80
CA ASP A 173 18.00 21.68 21.55
C ASP A 173 16.47 21.62 21.72
N ALA A 174 15.75 22.73 21.55
CA ALA A 174 14.29 22.77 21.57
C ALA A 174 13.61 21.86 20.53
N HIS A 175 14.29 21.47 19.44
CA HIS A 175 13.74 20.54 18.44
C HIS A 175 13.43 19.15 19.04
N LEU A 176 14.13 18.73 20.10
CA LEU A 176 13.86 17.47 20.80
C LEU A 176 12.50 17.44 21.51
N VAL A 177 11.98 18.59 21.95
CA VAL A 177 10.87 18.65 22.93
C VAL A 177 9.59 18.05 22.36
N MET A 178 9.22 18.41 21.14
CA MET A 178 7.96 17.96 20.52
C MET A 178 7.98 16.45 20.18
N PRO A 179 9.00 15.88 19.49
CA PRO A 179 9.13 14.45 19.28
C PRO A 179 9.15 13.63 20.59
N VAL A 180 9.92 14.08 21.59
CA VAL A 180 10.02 13.38 22.90
C VAL A 180 8.69 13.35 23.62
N LEU A 181 7.91 14.44 23.62
CA LEU A 181 6.57 14.46 24.23
C LEU A 181 5.61 13.49 23.52
N VAL A 182 5.65 13.40 22.18
CA VAL A 182 4.79 12.48 21.43
C VAL A 182 5.11 11.02 21.72
N LEU A 183 6.41 10.65 21.73
CA LEU A 183 6.84 9.30 22.08
C LEU A 183 6.58 8.96 23.55
N ALA A 184 6.65 9.94 24.47
CA ALA A 184 6.51 9.71 25.91
C ALA A 184 5.07 9.43 26.36
N VAL A 185 4.02 9.95 25.68
CA VAL A 185 2.64 9.92 26.21
C VAL A 185 2.13 8.50 26.52
N ARG A 186 2.32 7.54 25.60
CA ARG A 186 1.83 6.16 25.78
C ARG A 186 2.61 5.39 26.86
N PRO A 187 3.96 5.40 26.86
CA PRO A 187 4.76 4.96 28.00
C PRO A 187 4.38 5.59 29.36
N LEU A 188 4.16 6.92 29.41
CA LEU A 188 3.82 7.66 30.62
C LEU A 188 2.49 7.18 31.21
N ALA A 189 1.48 7.04 30.36
CA ALA A 189 0.17 6.46 30.69
C ALA A 189 0.29 5.05 31.29
N GLN A 190 1.07 4.17 30.64
CA GLN A 190 1.26 2.79 31.09
C GLN A 190 2.04 2.69 32.41
N ILE A 191 3.15 3.42 32.54
CA ILE A 191 3.96 3.45 33.76
C ILE A 191 3.16 4.04 34.92
N ALA A 192 2.37 5.09 34.71
CA ALA A 192 1.48 5.65 35.73
C ALA A 192 0.42 4.64 36.21
N GLN A 193 -0.19 3.90 35.28
CA GLN A 193 -1.17 2.85 35.61
C GLN A 193 -0.54 1.69 36.39
N VAL A 194 0.59 1.15 35.93
CA VAL A 194 1.25 0.01 36.62
C VAL A 194 1.78 0.44 37.98
N THR A 195 2.38 1.62 38.10
CA THR A 195 2.81 2.19 39.39
C THR A 195 1.63 2.34 40.35
N TYR A 196 0.50 2.88 39.87
CA TYR A 196 -0.71 3.02 40.68
C TYR A 196 -1.27 1.68 41.17
N MET A 197 -1.39 0.69 40.28
CA MET A 197 -1.92 -0.64 40.62
C MET A 197 -0.98 -1.39 41.58
N THR A 198 0.32 -1.47 41.27
CA THR A 198 1.30 -2.20 42.10
C THR A 198 1.45 -1.61 43.50
N ILE A 199 1.40 -0.27 43.67
CA ILE A 199 1.36 0.35 45.00
C ILE A 199 0.06 0.00 45.72
N ARG A 200 -1.09 0.13 45.05
CA ARG A 200 -2.40 -0.17 45.64
C ARG A 200 -2.46 -1.61 46.15
N ASP A 201 -1.89 -2.56 45.41
CA ASP A 201 -1.90 -3.98 45.77
C ASP A 201 -0.85 -4.29 46.84
N ALA A 202 0.36 -3.72 46.75
CA ALA A 202 1.39 -3.83 47.79
C ALA A 202 0.90 -3.32 49.15
N LEU A 203 0.17 -2.20 49.18
CA LEU A 203 -0.41 -1.61 50.40
C LEU A 203 -1.53 -2.46 51.05
N GLN A 204 -2.04 -3.48 50.36
CA GLN A 204 -3.04 -4.43 50.90
C GLN A 204 -2.40 -5.71 51.48
N GLN A 205 -1.11 -5.95 51.24
CA GLN A 205 -0.40 -7.16 51.66
C GLN A 205 -0.18 -7.25 53.17
N ASP A 206 -0.21 -8.46 53.72
CA ASP A 206 -0.11 -8.71 55.16
C ASP A 206 1.26 -8.31 55.76
N TYR A 207 2.34 -8.26 54.96
CA TYR A 207 3.63 -7.76 55.44
C TYR A 207 3.58 -6.24 55.72
N ILE A 208 2.78 -5.46 54.98
CA ILE A 208 2.55 -4.03 55.27
C ILE A 208 1.68 -3.86 56.53
N ARG A 209 0.65 -4.70 56.69
CA ARG A 209 -0.14 -4.75 57.94
C ARG A 209 0.75 -5.07 59.16
N THR A 210 1.69 -6.01 58.99
CA THR A 210 2.67 -6.41 60.01
C THR A 210 3.70 -5.31 60.30
N ALA A 211 4.14 -4.56 59.29
CA ALA A 211 5.00 -3.40 59.49
C ALA A 211 4.29 -2.30 60.30
N HIS A 212 2.98 -2.11 60.07
CA HIS A 212 2.16 -1.15 60.78
C HIS A 212 1.84 -1.59 62.23
N SER A 213 1.61 -2.88 62.49
CA SER A 213 1.41 -3.39 63.86
C SER A 213 2.69 -3.38 64.70
N LYS A 214 3.86 -3.41 64.07
CA LYS A 214 5.18 -3.15 64.70
C LYS A 214 5.45 -1.66 64.99
N GLY A 215 4.50 -0.76 64.73
CA GLY A 215 4.65 0.68 65.03
C GLY A 215 5.65 1.42 64.14
N LEU A 216 6.04 0.86 63.00
CA LEU A 216 7.00 1.51 62.09
C LEU A 216 6.38 2.78 61.47
N SER A 217 7.18 3.86 61.36
CA SER A 217 6.68 5.12 60.81
C SER A 217 6.29 4.98 59.32
N TRP A 218 5.28 5.72 58.88
CA TRP A 218 4.79 5.66 57.49
C TRP A 218 5.87 5.95 56.44
N ARG A 219 6.85 6.82 56.75
CA ARG A 219 8.02 7.07 55.90
C ARG A 219 8.85 5.80 55.72
N LEU A 220 9.19 5.12 56.82
CA LEU A 220 9.94 3.86 56.79
C LEU A 220 9.18 2.74 56.06
N ILE A 221 7.85 2.63 56.27
CA ILE A 221 7.01 1.67 55.56
C ILE A 221 7.03 1.95 54.04
N ARG A 222 6.83 3.21 53.62
CA ARG A 222 6.90 3.62 52.21
C ARG A 222 8.29 3.31 51.61
N ASP A 223 9.35 3.77 52.27
CA ASP A 223 10.69 3.84 51.68
C ASP A 223 11.46 2.52 51.76
N ALA A 224 11.27 1.71 52.81
CA ALA A 224 11.97 0.44 53.01
C ALA A 224 11.12 -0.81 52.72
N HIS A 225 9.79 -0.69 52.57
CA HIS A 225 8.90 -1.85 52.36
C HIS A 225 7.97 -1.74 51.15
N VAL A 226 7.65 -0.55 50.64
CA VAL A 226 6.82 -0.39 49.42
C VAL A 226 7.67 -0.08 48.20
N LEU A 227 8.48 0.99 48.24
CA LEU A 227 9.23 1.48 47.08
C LEU A 227 10.16 0.44 46.42
N PRO A 228 10.96 -0.37 47.14
CA PRO A 228 11.81 -1.39 46.51
C PRO A 228 10.99 -2.48 45.80
N ASN A 229 9.87 -2.89 46.40
CA ASN A 229 9.04 -3.99 45.92
C ASN A 229 8.25 -3.64 44.65
N ILE A 230 7.85 -2.37 44.46
CA ILE A 230 7.15 -1.91 43.25
C ILE A 230 8.09 -1.56 42.09
N LEU A 231 9.37 -1.27 42.39
CA LEU A 231 10.30 -0.74 41.39
C LEU A 231 10.64 -1.79 40.31
N ILE A 232 10.65 -3.08 40.67
CA ILE A 232 10.86 -4.18 39.72
C ILE A 232 9.72 -4.24 38.67
N PRO A 233 8.42 -4.38 39.02
CA PRO A 233 7.31 -4.24 38.06
C PRO A 233 7.32 -2.95 37.23
N THR A 234 7.69 -1.83 37.86
CA THR A 234 7.78 -0.51 37.19
C THR A 234 8.86 -0.53 36.10
N LEU A 235 10.06 -1.05 36.40
CA LEU A 235 11.15 -1.17 35.43
C LEU A 235 10.85 -2.19 34.32
N THR A 236 10.18 -3.31 34.63
CA THR A 236 9.70 -4.26 33.60
C THR A 236 8.74 -3.59 32.61
N THR A 237 7.97 -2.59 33.07
CA THR A 237 7.05 -1.81 32.21
C THR A 237 7.81 -0.90 31.23
N ILE A 238 9.09 -0.59 31.44
CA ILE A 238 9.92 0.14 30.47
C ILE A 238 10.17 -0.72 29.23
N GLY A 239 10.44 -2.03 29.39
CA GLY A 239 10.68 -2.94 28.27
C GLY A 239 9.45 -3.07 27.34
N THR A 240 8.25 -3.12 27.91
CA THR A 240 7.00 -3.10 27.12
C THR A 240 6.72 -1.70 26.52
N SER A 241 7.00 -0.62 27.27
CA SER A 241 6.87 0.75 26.78
C SER A 241 7.79 1.06 25.59
N LEU A 242 9.01 0.52 25.60
CA LEU A 242 9.96 0.63 24.49
C LEU A 242 9.41 0.00 23.22
N ARG A 243 8.75 -1.17 23.30
CA ARG A 243 8.13 -1.80 22.12
C ARG A 243 7.10 -0.89 21.45
N PHE A 244 6.25 -0.22 22.24
CA PHE A 244 5.28 0.73 21.69
C PHE A 244 5.94 2.01 21.16
N SER A 245 7.05 2.45 21.76
CA SER A 245 7.82 3.61 21.29
C SER A 245 8.55 3.31 19.97
N LEU A 246 9.07 2.09 19.78
CA LEU A 246 9.66 1.62 18.52
C LEU A 246 8.63 1.46 17.40
N ALA A 247 7.38 1.13 17.74
CA ALA A 247 6.30 1.06 16.74
C ALA A 247 5.91 2.46 16.21
N SER A 248 5.79 3.45 17.09
CA SER A 248 5.45 4.83 16.69
C SER A 248 6.64 5.66 16.19
N LEU A 249 7.88 5.22 16.40
CA LEU A 249 9.11 5.92 15.98
C LEU A 249 9.08 6.41 14.51
N PRO A 250 8.75 5.58 13.49
CA PRO A 250 8.78 6.04 12.10
C PRO A 250 7.73 7.12 11.80
N VAL A 251 6.58 7.08 12.49
CA VAL A 251 5.52 8.10 12.40
C VAL A 251 6.00 9.43 12.95
N VAL A 252 6.65 9.41 14.13
CA VAL A 252 7.16 10.62 14.79
C VAL A 252 8.33 11.21 14.00
N GLU A 253 9.27 10.40 13.54
CA GLU A 253 10.42 10.87 12.76
C GLU A 253 9.99 11.45 11.40
N LEU A 254 9.02 10.83 10.72
CA LEU A 254 8.43 11.38 9.50
C LEU A 254 7.66 12.68 9.76
N PHE A 255 6.89 12.79 10.85
CA PHE A 255 6.11 13.98 11.19
C PHE A 255 6.98 15.22 11.48
N PHE A 256 8.11 15.01 12.17
CA PHE A 256 9.03 16.08 12.57
C PHE A 256 10.25 16.22 11.65
N GLU A 257 10.36 15.47 10.56
CA GLU A 257 11.53 15.43 9.66
C GLU A 257 12.85 15.14 10.40
N TRP A 258 12.77 14.26 11.40
CA TRP A 258 13.91 13.87 12.23
C TRP A 258 14.74 12.80 11.50
N PRO A 259 16.07 12.99 11.31
CA PRO A 259 16.94 12.10 10.52
C PRO A 259 17.34 10.83 11.30
N GLY A 260 16.36 10.14 11.89
CA GLY A 260 16.54 8.87 12.58
C GLY A 260 16.35 7.64 11.67
N VAL A 261 16.49 6.47 12.28
CA VAL A 261 16.41 5.16 11.63
C VAL A 261 15.04 4.91 10.98
N GLY A 262 13.95 5.36 11.60
CA GLY A 262 12.59 5.15 11.10
C GLY A 262 12.32 5.93 9.81
N LEU A 263 12.68 7.22 9.76
CA LEU A 263 12.57 8.02 8.53
C LEU A 263 13.52 7.50 7.43
N THR A 264 14.77 7.22 7.80
CA THR A 264 15.80 6.72 6.87
C THR A 264 15.39 5.38 6.27
N LEU A 265 14.80 4.49 7.06
CA LEU A 265 14.34 3.18 6.61
C LEU A 265 13.16 3.26 5.64
N LEU A 266 12.20 4.18 5.85
CA LEU A 266 11.09 4.37 4.90
C LEU A 266 11.64 4.77 3.52
N GLN A 267 12.56 5.73 3.50
CA GLN A 267 13.25 6.19 2.30
C GLN A 267 14.09 5.07 1.65
N ALA A 268 14.75 4.22 2.45
CA ALA A 268 15.55 3.10 1.95
C ALA A 268 14.70 1.95 1.40
N ILE A 269 13.50 1.71 1.95
CA ILE A 269 12.50 0.78 1.38
C ILE A 269 12.02 1.32 0.03
N GLU A 270 11.65 2.60 -0.06
CA GLU A 270 11.21 3.25 -1.31
C GLU A 270 12.29 3.13 -2.41
N GLN A 271 13.55 3.45 -2.09
CA GLN A 271 14.70 3.31 -2.99
C GLN A 271 15.11 1.85 -3.30
N GLY A 272 14.60 0.87 -2.54
CA GLY A 272 14.88 -0.55 -2.75
C GLY A 272 16.23 -1.06 -2.20
N ASN A 273 16.94 -0.27 -1.39
CA ASN A 273 18.23 -0.67 -0.81
C ASN A 273 18.04 -1.68 0.34
N SER A 274 17.94 -2.96 -0.02
CA SER A 274 17.58 -4.04 0.90
C SER A 274 18.65 -4.35 1.95
N MET A 275 19.94 -4.12 1.67
CA MET A 275 21.01 -4.26 2.66
C MET A 275 20.94 -3.15 3.72
N PHE A 276 20.78 -1.89 3.30
CA PHE A 276 20.69 -0.76 4.24
C PHE A 276 19.43 -0.84 5.12
N VAL A 277 18.28 -1.25 4.57
CA VAL A 277 17.07 -1.53 5.38
C VAL A 277 17.33 -2.63 6.42
N THR A 278 18.16 -3.62 6.09
CA THR A 278 18.55 -4.71 7.02
C THR A 278 19.45 -4.19 8.15
N ASP A 279 20.45 -3.36 7.85
CA ASP A 279 21.27 -2.69 8.87
C ASP A 279 20.43 -1.82 9.82
N LEU A 280 19.52 -1.02 9.26
CA LEU A 280 18.65 -0.12 10.02
C LEU A 280 17.74 -0.92 10.98
N LEU A 281 17.14 -2.02 10.55
CA LEU A 281 16.33 -2.89 11.43
C LEU A 281 17.17 -3.63 12.48
N LEU A 282 18.38 -4.06 12.14
CA LEU A 282 19.31 -4.66 13.09
C LEU A 282 19.79 -3.66 14.13
N SER A 283 19.97 -2.38 13.77
CA SER A 283 20.33 -1.31 14.70
C SER A 283 19.26 -1.10 15.78
N LEU A 284 17.97 -1.11 15.41
CA LEU A 284 16.85 -1.02 16.35
C LEU A 284 16.71 -2.29 17.19
N GLY A 285 16.92 -3.47 16.59
CA GLY A 285 16.94 -4.73 17.33
C GLY A 285 18.06 -4.80 18.37
N LEU A 286 19.26 -4.32 18.02
CA LEU A 286 20.40 -4.21 18.92
C LEU A 286 20.13 -3.22 20.06
N PHE A 287 19.56 -2.06 19.75
CA PHE A 287 19.15 -1.08 20.76
C PHE A 287 18.09 -1.64 21.71
N PHE A 288 17.07 -2.35 21.20
CA PHE A 288 16.07 -3.04 22.03
C PHE A 288 16.71 -4.07 22.97
N LEU A 289 17.63 -4.89 22.45
CA LEU A 289 18.36 -5.88 23.25
C LEU A 289 19.25 -5.20 24.32
N PHE A 290 19.91 -4.09 23.98
CA PHE A 290 20.75 -3.30 24.89
C PHE A 290 19.93 -2.67 26.04
N VAL A 291 18.78 -2.07 25.76
CA VAL A 291 17.92 -1.49 26.80
C VAL A 291 17.34 -2.57 27.72
N ASN A 292 16.88 -3.70 27.17
CA ASN A 292 16.41 -4.82 28.01
C ASN A 292 17.54 -5.41 28.87
N LEU A 293 18.75 -5.58 28.33
CA LEU A 293 19.93 -6.01 29.09
C LEU A 293 20.27 -5.02 30.21
N SER A 294 20.13 -3.72 29.96
CA SER A 294 20.34 -2.66 30.95
C SER A 294 19.31 -2.74 32.09
N ILE A 295 18.04 -2.99 31.78
CA ILE A 295 16.97 -3.23 32.77
C ILE A 295 17.28 -4.49 33.59
N GLU A 296 17.71 -5.59 32.96
CA GLU A 296 18.11 -6.82 33.66
C GLU A 296 19.33 -6.63 34.58
N ILE A 297 20.22 -5.67 34.29
CA ILE A 297 21.38 -5.31 35.13
C ILE A 297 20.97 -4.39 36.30
N LEU A 298 19.89 -3.63 36.15
CA LEU A 298 19.37 -2.77 37.24
C LEU A 298 18.65 -3.57 38.34
N PHE A 299 18.00 -4.70 38.03
CA PHE A 299 17.25 -5.46 39.05
C PHE A 299 18.10 -5.88 40.28
N PRO A 300 19.32 -6.47 40.14
CA PRO A 300 20.12 -6.90 41.29
C PRO A 300 20.78 -5.75 42.07
N LEU A 301 20.78 -4.53 41.51
CA LEU A 301 21.20 -3.30 42.19
C LEU A 301 20.09 -2.72 43.08
N ILE A 302 18.83 -3.11 42.84
CA ILE A 302 17.63 -2.58 43.52
C ILE A 302 17.16 -3.49 44.67
N ASP A 303 17.19 -4.81 44.49
CA ASP A 303 17.08 -5.75 45.62
C ASP A 303 18.16 -6.84 45.55
N ALA A 304 19.11 -6.76 46.47
CA ALA A 304 20.19 -7.73 46.63
C ALA A 304 19.70 -9.16 46.95
N ARG A 305 18.44 -9.35 47.42
CA ARG A 305 17.85 -10.69 47.64
C ARG A 305 17.66 -11.48 46.33
N LEU A 306 17.60 -10.80 45.19
CA LEU A 306 17.60 -11.43 43.86
C LEU A 306 18.95 -12.06 43.49
N GLN A 307 20.03 -11.70 44.19
CA GLN A 307 21.35 -12.29 43.99
C GLN A 307 21.42 -13.69 44.65
N THR A 308 20.95 -13.83 45.89
CA THR A 308 21.39 -14.92 46.79
C THR A 308 20.39 -16.03 47.13
N GLY A 309 19.09 -15.94 46.83
CA GLY A 309 18.17 -17.03 47.23
C GLY A 309 16.83 -17.19 46.50
N ALA A 310 16.21 -16.13 45.98
CA ALA A 310 14.86 -16.23 45.38
C ALA A 310 14.85 -16.54 43.86
N GLY A 311 16.02 -16.59 43.22
CA GLY A 311 16.10 -16.60 41.76
C GLY A 311 15.93 -17.95 41.08
N GLU A 312 16.12 -19.08 41.76
CA GLU A 312 16.44 -20.35 41.06
C GLU A 312 15.27 -20.91 40.23
N GLU A 313 14.03 -20.92 40.75
CA GLU A 313 12.83 -21.30 39.97
C GLU A 313 12.57 -20.37 38.75
N GLN A 314 13.08 -19.14 38.77
CA GLN A 314 12.95 -18.17 37.69
C GLN A 314 14.21 -18.13 36.77
N ARG A 315 15.30 -18.76 37.18
CA ARG A 315 16.56 -18.94 36.42
C ARG A 315 16.54 -20.20 35.55
N GLU A 316 15.73 -21.21 35.86
CA GLU A 316 15.66 -22.47 35.07
C GLU A 316 15.11 -22.29 33.64
N ASP A 317 14.18 -21.35 33.41
CA ASP A 317 13.56 -21.16 32.09
C ASP A 317 14.50 -20.46 31.06
N GLN A 318 15.58 -19.79 31.48
CA GLN A 318 16.56 -19.15 30.57
C GLN A 318 17.60 -20.16 30.02
N GLN A 319 17.17 -21.00 29.09
CA GLN A 319 18.05 -21.85 28.30
C GLN A 319 18.85 -21.05 27.25
N THR A 320 20.14 -21.37 27.08
CA THR A 320 20.97 -20.93 25.95
C THR A 320 20.32 -21.33 24.62
N PHE A 321 20.43 -20.56 23.54
CA PHE A 321 19.86 -20.91 22.23
C PHE A 321 20.16 -22.35 21.79
N TRP A 322 21.42 -22.80 21.87
CA TRP A 322 21.78 -24.18 21.52
C TRP A 322 21.07 -25.22 22.41
N ASN A 323 20.89 -24.94 23.69
CA ASN A 323 20.15 -25.82 24.60
C ASN A 323 18.64 -25.77 24.33
N TRP A 324 18.09 -24.59 24.00
CA TRP A 324 16.69 -24.37 23.61
C TRP A 324 16.35 -25.11 22.31
N LEU A 325 17.21 -25.01 21.29
CA LEU A 325 17.06 -25.69 20.01
C LEU A 325 17.22 -27.21 20.17
N CYS A 326 18.25 -27.66 20.88
CA CYS A 326 18.39 -29.08 21.23
C CYS A 326 17.22 -29.60 22.08
N ALA A 327 16.64 -28.81 22.98
CA ALA A 327 15.46 -29.19 23.76
C ALA A 327 14.17 -29.20 22.93
N ILE A 328 14.06 -28.37 21.89
CA ILE A 328 12.99 -28.44 20.90
C ILE A 328 13.14 -29.69 20.05
N VAL A 329 14.33 -29.97 19.50
CA VAL A 329 14.61 -31.17 18.68
C VAL A 329 14.46 -32.46 19.50
N ALA A 330 14.93 -32.47 20.75
CA ALA A 330 14.72 -33.59 21.68
C ALA A 330 13.22 -33.77 21.99
N GLY A 331 12.50 -32.68 22.30
CA GLY A 331 11.07 -32.73 22.55
C GLY A 331 10.25 -33.18 21.32
N LEU A 332 10.65 -32.77 20.11
CA LEU A 332 10.04 -33.18 18.85
C LEU A 332 10.32 -34.65 18.54
N THR A 333 11.56 -35.12 18.71
CA THR A 333 11.93 -36.53 18.46
C THR A 333 11.36 -37.48 19.51
N ILE A 334 11.24 -37.05 20.77
CA ILE A 334 10.45 -37.75 21.81
C ILE A 334 8.99 -37.78 21.40
N TRP A 335 8.40 -36.65 20.98
CA TRP A 335 7.00 -36.59 20.54
C TRP A 335 6.71 -37.48 19.34
N LEU A 336 7.60 -37.55 18.33
CA LEU A 336 7.48 -38.46 17.18
C LEU A 336 7.57 -39.94 17.59
N LYS A 337 8.50 -40.30 18.48
CA LYS A 337 8.61 -41.67 19.04
C LYS A 337 7.38 -42.04 19.86
N ASP A 338 6.88 -41.13 20.69
CA ASP A 338 5.73 -41.36 21.56
C ASP A 338 4.40 -41.35 20.79
N MET A 339 4.27 -40.54 19.72
CA MET A 339 3.12 -40.61 18.80
C MET A 339 3.00 -41.99 18.14
N ARG A 340 4.13 -42.66 17.84
CA ARG A 340 4.17 -44.05 17.36
C ARG A 340 3.78 -45.08 18.43
N HIS A 341 4.04 -44.81 19.73
CA HIS A 341 3.62 -45.69 20.84
C HIS A 341 2.18 -45.48 21.31
N ARG A 342 1.67 -44.23 21.28
CA ARG A 342 0.28 -43.88 21.66
C ARG A 342 -0.79 -44.53 20.79
N PHE A 343 -0.41 -45.09 19.64
CA PHE A 343 -1.30 -45.89 18.78
C PHE A 343 -1.52 -47.32 19.30
N ILE A 344 -0.68 -47.82 20.22
CA ILE A 344 -0.59 -49.25 20.57
C ILE A 344 -1.07 -49.56 22.00
N HIS A 345 -0.87 -48.66 22.98
CA HIS A 345 -1.28 -48.92 24.36
C HIS A 345 -2.16 -47.82 24.96
N ARG A 346 -3.38 -48.23 25.35
CA ARG A 346 -4.42 -47.38 25.95
C ARG A 346 -5.08 -48.11 27.12
N ASN A 347 -4.47 -48.03 28.31
CA ASN A 347 -5.17 -48.08 29.60
C ASN A 347 -4.22 -47.78 30.77
N ARG A 348 -4.63 -46.85 31.63
CA ARG A 348 -4.32 -46.84 33.07
C ARG A 348 -5.51 -46.24 33.81
N SER A 349 -6.33 -47.09 34.41
CA SER A 349 -7.25 -46.71 35.47
C SER A 349 -6.50 -46.65 36.81
N LEU A 350 -6.98 -45.82 37.72
CA LEU A 350 -6.53 -45.70 39.12
C LEU A 350 -7.78 -45.54 40.01
N PRO A 351 -7.68 -45.76 41.34
CA PRO A 351 -8.80 -46.29 42.13
C PRO A 351 -9.94 -45.29 42.42
N PRO A 352 -11.12 -45.79 42.84
CA PRO A 352 -12.23 -44.95 43.25
C PRO A 352 -11.90 -44.12 44.50
N LEU A 353 -12.63 -43.00 44.66
CA LEU A 353 -12.61 -42.18 45.86
C LEU A 353 -13.31 -42.89 47.03
N PRO A 354 -12.92 -42.63 48.29
CA PRO A 354 -13.67 -43.11 49.45
C PRO A 354 -15.09 -42.51 49.50
N GLU A 355 -16.07 -43.32 49.90
CA GLU A 355 -17.40 -42.83 50.26
C GLU A 355 -17.32 -42.05 51.58
N GLY A 356 -17.57 -40.74 51.56
CA GLY A 356 -17.43 -39.93 52.78
C GLY A 356 -17.42 -38.41 52.64
N LEU A 357 -17.93 -37.84 51.54
CA LEU A 357 -18.10 -36.38 51.41
C LEU A 357 -19.56 -36.03 51.15
N SER A 358 -20.28 -35.76 52.23
CA SER A 358 -21.62 -35.18 52.21
C SER A 358 -21.57 -33.77 51.62
N LEU A 359 -21.95 -33.65 50.34
CA LEU A 359 -22.04 -32.37 49.66
C LEU A 359 -22.99 -31.44 50.43
N LEU A 360 -22.43 -30.37 51.01
CA LEU A 360 -23.19 -29.32 51.67
C LEU A 360 -24.28 -28.82 50.72
N LYS A 361 -25.53 -28.90 51.18
CA LYS A 361 -26.73 -28.68 50.38
C LYS A 361 -26.92 -27.18 50.17
N VAL A 362 -26.15 -26.60 49.25
CA VAL A 362 -26.18 -25.16 48.94
C VAL A 362 -27.61 -24.74 48.59
N GLU A 363 -28.18 -23.94 49.46
CA GLU A 363 -29.57 -23.53 49.43
C GLU A 363 -29.79 -22.58 48.25
N ARG A 364 -30.64 -22.98 47.30
CA ARG A 364 -30.91 -22.19 46.09
C ARG A 364 -32.00 -21.16 46.36
N GLU A 365 -31.61 -20.02 46.92
CA GLU A 365 -32.44 -18.81 46.82
C GLU A 365 -32.77 -18.53 45.34
N ASN A 366 -33.99 -18.06 45.10
CA ASN A 366 -34.57 -17.94 43.76
C ASN A 366 -34.42 -16.50 43.22
N PRO A 367 -33.39 -16.17 42.42
CA PRO A 367 -32.81 -14.82 42.47
C PRO A 367 -33.25 -13.90 41.32
N ALA A 368 -34.28 -14.25 40.53
CA ALA A 368 -34.56 -13.59 39.24
C ALA A 368 -34.74 -12.05 39.34
N ALA A 369 -35.53 -11.56 40.29
CA ALA A 369 -35.76 -10.13 40.48
C ALA A 369 -34.57 -9.41 41.12
N ALA A 370 -33.99 -10.00 42.18
CA ALA A 370 -32.82 -9.47 42.88
C ALA A 370 -31.63 -9.33 41.91
N ARG A 371 -31.38 -10.35 41.09
CA ARG A 371 -30.35 -10.38 40.06
C ARG A 371 -30.56 -9.30 39.00
N ARG A 372 -31.80 -9.02 38.57
CA ARG A 372 -32.07 -7.93 37.61
C ARG A 372 -31.76 -6.54 38.22
N LYS A 373 -32.17 -6.30 39.47
CA LYS A 373 -31.89 -5.04 40.19
C LYS A 373 -30.40 -4.85 40.46
N TRP A 374 -29.71 -5.93 40.85
CA TRP A 374 -28.25 -5.93 41.08
C TRP A 374 -27.44 -5.79 39.79
N LEU A 375 -27.82 -6.45 38.69
CA LEU A 375 -27.20 -6.27 37.38
C LEU A 375 -27.32 -4.82 36.88
N MET A 376 -28.50 -4.20 37.04
CA MET A 376 -28.69 -2.79 36.70
C MET A 376 -27.83 -1.88 37.58
N GLY A 377 -27.72 -2.16 38.89
CA GLY A 377 -26.83 -1.42 39.79
C GLY A 377 -25.35 -1.54 39.43
N SER A 378 -24.87 -2.74 39.09
CA SER A 378 -23.49 -2.95 38.62
C SER A 378 -23.22 -2.18 37.32
N LEU A 379 -24.11 -2.27 36.34
CA LEU A 379 -24.04 -1.49 35.09
C LEU A 379 -23.98 0.02 35.34
N THR A 380 -24.87 0.58 36.18
CA THR A 380 -24.87 2.03 36.46
C THR A 380 -23.67 2.49 37.29
N SER A 381 -23.02 1.60 38.04
CA SER A 381 -21.84 1.92 38.85
C SER A 381 -20.52 2.02 38.06
N ASN A 382 -20.51 1.58 36.79
CA ASN A 382 -19.31 1.44 35.97
C ASN A 382 -19.29 2.46 34.81
N PRO A 383 -18.73 3.68 34.99
CA PRO A 383 -18.79 4.73 33.98
C PRO A 383 -18.02 4.39 32.70
N ALA A 384 -16.98 3.55 32.77
CA ALA A 384 -16.24 3.11 31.58
C ALA A 384 -17.10 2.23 30.67
N LEU A 385 -17.89 1.31 31.26
CA LEU A 385 -18.82 0.47 30.50
C LEU A 385 -19.98 1.29 29.91
N LEU A 386 -20.52 2.27 30.65
CA LEU A 386 -21.60 3.13 30.15
C LEU A 386 -21.14 4.02 28.98
N VAL A 387 -20.04 4.75 29.15
CA VAL A 387 -19.53 5.67 28.12
C VAL A 387 -18.98 4.89 26.93
N GLY A 388 -18.18 3.85 27.16
CA GLY A 388 -17.69 2.98 26.09
C GLY A 388 -18.83 2.27 25.34
N GLY A 389 -19.87 1.81 26.04
CA GLY A 389 -21.05 1.20 25.43
C GLY A 389 -21.87 2.18 24.58
N LEU A 390 -22.08 3.41 25.06
CA LEU A 390 -22.79 4.46 24.31
C LEU A 390 -22.03 4.86 23.04
N LEU A 391 -20.72 5.08 23.16
CA LEU A 391 -19.87 5.41 22.00
C LEU A 391 -19.78 4.23 21.02
N LEU A 392 -19.78 2.98 21.51
CA LEU A 392 -19.77 1.78 20.65
C LEU A 392 -21.05 1.68 19.83
N ILE A 393 -22.21 2.01 20.41
CA ILE A 393 -23.47 2.12 19.67
C ILE A 393 -23.35 3.21 18.58
N GLY A 394 -22.73 4.36 18.89
CA GLY A 394 -22.45 5.42 17.92
C GLY A 394 -21.56 4.96 16.75
N LEU A 395 -20.47 4.23 17.02
CA LEU A 395 -19.60 3.66 15.99
C LEU A 395 -20.30 2.60 15.14
N LEU A 396 -21.16 1.77 15.74
CA LEU A 396 -21.95 0.79 15.00
C LEU A 396 -23.00 1.47 14.11
N MET A 397 -23.60 2.57 14.57
CA MET A 397 -24.48 3.39 13.72
C MET A 397 -23.72 3.96 12.52
N ILE A 398 -22.49 4.48 12.71
CA ILE A 398 -21.63 4.93 11.61
C ILE A 398 -21.26 3.75 10.68
N ALA A 399 -20.93 2.58 11.22
CA ALA A 399 -20.53 1.41 10.43
C ALA A 399 -21.66 0.85 9.55
N PHE A 400 -22.92 0.90 10.01
CA PHE A 400 -24.06 0.35 9.26
C PHE A 400 -24.87 1.40 8.49
N PHE A 401 -24.87 2.66 8.92
CA PHE A 401 -25.71 3.72 8.35
C PHE A 401 -24.93 4.97 7.90
N GLY A 402 -23.60 5.04 8.09
CA GLY A 402 -22.81 6.24 7.80
C GLY A 402 -22.98 6.79 6.38
N GLU A 403 -23.02 5.91 5.37
CA GLU A 403 -23.30 6.27 3.96
C GLU A 403 -24.67 6.96 3.76
N LYS A 404 -25.59 6.84 4.73
CA LYS A 404 -26.92 7.48 4.76
C LYS A 404 -27.05 8.60 5.80
N MET A 405 -25.96 8.96 6.50
CA MET A 405 -25.93 10.07 7.46
C MET A 405 -25.60 11.41 6.81
N THR A 406 -25.21 11.41 5.53
CA THR A 406 -24.93 12.60 4.70
C THR A 406 -25.74 12.56 3.42
N THR A 407 -26.20 13.73 2.95
CA THR A 407 -26.79 13.91 1.61
C THR A 407 -25.74 14.13 0.53
N ALA A 408 -24.51 14.47 0.89
CA ALA A 408 -23.39 14.58 -0.03
C ALA A 408 -22.87 13.18 -0.42
N ASN A 409 -22.72 12.94 -1.73
CA ASN A 409 -22.05 11.75 -2.26
C ASN A 409 -20.53 11.84 -1.97
N PRO A 410 -19.91 10.88 -1.25
CA PRO A 410 -18.49 10.92 -0.89
C PRO A 410 -17.52 10.84 -2.06
N TYR A 411 -17.99 10.47 -3.25
CA TYR A 411 -17.20 10.41 -4.48
C TYR A 411 -17.39 11.64 -5.37
N LYS A 412 -18.41 12.48 -5.17
CA LYS A 412 -18.66 13.66 -6.02
C LYS A 412 -17.53 14.68 -5.84
N VAL A 413 -16.87 15.05 -6.94
CA VAL A 413 -15.63 15.81 -6.93
C VAL A 413 -15.87 17.25 -7.39
N ASN A 414 -16.00 18.19 -6.45
CA ASN A 414 -16.36 19.56 -6.80
C ASN A 414 -15.20 20.34 -7.44
N GLY A 415 -15.51 21.22 -8.40
CA GLY A 415 -14.54 22.01 -9.16
C GLY A 415 -14.22 23.35 -8.51
N VAL A 416 -13.83 24.32 -9.35
CA VAL A 416 -13.86 25.76 -9.02
C VAL A 416 -15.31 26.15 -8.72
N MET A 417 -15.54 26.88 -7.62
CA MET A 417 -16.87 27.29 -7.16
C MET A 417 -16.83 28.69 -6.57
N ILE A 418 -18.01 29.32 -6.48
CA ILE A 418 -18.22 30.54 -5.70
C ILE A 418 -18.74 30.12 -4.32
N ILE A 419 -17.94 30.32 -3.28
CA ILE A 419 -18.34 30.14 -1.88
C ILE A 419 -18.22 31.49 -1.18
N ASP A 420 -19.25 31.89 -0.43
CA ASP A 420 -19.33 33.18 0.29
C ASP A 420 -19.03 34.42 -0.60
N GLY A 421 -19.35 34.32 -1.90
CA GLY A 421 -19.09 35.36 -2.91
C GLY A 421 -17.67 35.38 -3.50
N VAL A 422 -16.78 34.47 -3.07
CA VAL A 422 -15.40 34.36 -3.53
C VAL A 422 -15.25 33.17 -4.49
N ILE A 423 -14.66 33.41 -5.67
CA ILE A 423 -14.25 32.32 -6.58
C ILE A 423 -13.04 31.62 -5.96
N GLY A 424 -13.21 30.34 -5.62
CA GLY A 424 -12.16 29.49 -5.05
C GLY A 424 -11.98 28.19 -5.82
N ALA A 425 -10.93 27.45 -5.47
CA ALA A 425 -10.65 26.09 -5.92
C ALA A 425 -10.44 25.20 -4.69
N PRO A 426 -10.66 23.87 -4.78
CA PRO A 426 -10.39 22.96 -3.66
C PRO A 426 -8.89 22.92 -3.32
N PRO A 427 -8.51 22.60 -2.07
CA PRO A 427 -9.37 22.20 -0.96
C PRO A 427 -10.08 23.37 -0.27
N TYR A 428 -11.40 23.23 -0.08
CA TYR A 428 -12.19 24.21 0.65
C TYR A 428 -12.13 23.97 2.16
N ALA A 429 -12.06 25.05 2.93
CA ALA A 429 -12.13 25.02 4.38
C ALA A 429 -13.57 24.71 4.86
N PRO A 430 -13.75 24.31 6.14
CA PRO A 430 -15.07 24.18 6.76
C PRO A 430 -15.93 25.44 6.58
N SER A 431 -17.13 25.26 6.01
CA SER A 431 -18.07 26.30 5.57
C SER A 431 -19.51 25.77 5.69
N GLU A 432 -20.52 26.61 5.43
CA GLU A 432 -21.93 26.14 5.42
C GLU A 432 -22.19 25.11 4.31
N THR A 433 -21.51 25.23 3.16
CA THR A 433 -21.60 24.28 2.04
C THR A 433 -20.85 22.97 2.32
N PHE A 434 -19.70 23.04 2.97
CA PHE A 434 -18.87 21.88 3.31
C PHE A 434 -18.57 21.88 4.82
N PRO A 435 -19.42 21.26 5.67
CA PRO A 435 -19.34 21.39 7.12
C PRO A 435 -17.99 21.00 7.73
N TRP A 436 -17.29 20.02 7.12
CA TRP A 436 -15.95 19.55 7.53
C TRP A 436 -14.86 19.93 6.51
N GLY A 437 -15.18 20.79 5.54
CA GLY A 437 -14.34 21.13 4.40
C GLY A 437 -14.30 20.02 3.33
N THR A 438 -13.50 20.23 2.29
CA THR A 438 -13.25 19.21 1.25
C THR A 438 -11.83 18.67 1.29
N ASP A 439 -11.61 17.54 0.60
CA ASP A 439 -10.28 17.12 0.21
C ASP A 439 -9.68 18.01 -0.90
N TYR A 440 -8.43 17.73 -1.26
CA TYR A 440 -7.62 18.42 -2.29
C TYR A 440 -8.20 18.34 -3.71
N ILE A 441 -9.12 17.40 -4.03
CA ILE A 441 -9.87 17.42 -5.31
C ILE A 441 -11.27 17.99 -5.19
N GLY A 442 -11.80 18.21 -3.99
CA GLY A 442 -13.13 18.81 -3.76
C GLY A 442 -14.21 17.83 -3.33
N ARG A 443 -13.88 16.63 -2.86
CA ARG A 443 -14.83 15.70 -2.24
C ARG A 443 -15.13 16.12 -0.80
N ASP A 444 -16.39 15.99 -0.37
CA ASP A 444 -16.81 16.35 0.99
C ASP A 444 -16.20 15.40 2.05
N LEU A 445 -15.54 15.97 3.07
CA LEU A 445 -14.86 15.19 4.11
C LEU A 445 -15.81 14.55 5.12
N GLN A 446 -17.02 15.08 5.30
CA GLN A 446 -18.01 14.51 6.19
C GLN A 446 -18.54 13.20 5.61
N ALA A 447 -18.94 13.20 4.35
CA ALA A 447 -19.36 12.02 3.60
C ALA A 447 -18.23 10.98 3.52
N LEU A 448 -16.99 11.40 3.20
CA LEU A 448 -15.83 10.51 3.13
C LEU A 448 -15.55 9.80 4.47
N VAL A 449 -15.61 10.52 5.60
CA VAL A 449 -15.35 9.94 6.93
C VAL A 449 -16.51 9.02 7.36
N PHE A 450 -17.78 9.39 7.13
CA PHE A 450 -18.90 8.51 7.48
C PHE A 450 -18.95 7.24 6.63
N ALA A 451 -18.74 7.33 5.32
CA ALA A 451 -18.63 6.17 4.43
C ALA A 451 -17.39 5.31 4.77
N GLY A 452 -16.28 5.95 5.15
CA GLY A 452 -15.03 5.27 5.51
C GLY A 452 -15.13 4.39 6.76
N GLY A 453 -15.93 4.80 7.75
CA GLY A 453 -16.06 4.09 9.02
C GLY A 453 -16.49 2.63 8.87
N LYS A 454 -17.40 2.36 7.92
CA LYS A 454 -17.82 1.00 7.54
C LYS A 454 -16.65 0.13 7.10
N ARG A 455 -15.74 0.64 6.26
CA ARG A 455 -14.61 -0.12 5.72
C ARG A 455 -13.50 -0.31 6.76
N THR A 456 -13.13 0.74 7.47
CA THR A 456 -12.09 0.70 8.51
C THR A 456 -12.48 -0.19 9.68
N LEU A 457 -13.73 -0.08 10.19
CA LEU A 457 -14.20 -0.90 11.30
C LEU A 457 -14.37 -2.38 10.92
N LEU A 458 -14.82 -2.70 9.71
CA LEU A 458 -14.84 -4.10 9.23
C LEU A 458 -13.43 -4.68 9.11
N LEU A 459 -12.48 -3.94 8.51
CA LEU A 459 -11.08 -4.36 8.43
C LEU A 459 -10.50 -4.64 9.82
N ALA A 460 -10.66 -3.71 10.76
CA ALA A 460 -10.17 -3.87 12.12
C ALA A 460 -10.81 -5.06 12.84
N PHE A 461 -12.11 -5.30 12.65
CA PHE A 461 -12.83 -6.42 13.24
C PHE A 461 -12.30 -7.77 12.73
N PHE A 462 -12.11 -7.94 11.42
CA PHE A 462 -11.56 -9.18 10.87
C PHE A 462 -10.10 -9.39 11.27
N ALA A 463 -9.28 -8.33 11.31
CA ALA A 463 -7.89 -8.39 11.75
C ALA A 463 -7.77 -8.76 13.25
N MET A 464 -8.63 -8.19 14.09
CA MET A 464 -8.76 -8.54 15.51
C MET A 464 -9.18 -10.00 15.69
N LEU A 465 -10.20 -10.49 14.97
CA LEU A 465 -10.63 -11.88 15.04
C LEU A 465 -9.54 -12.87 14.60
N ALA A 466 -8.82 -12.57 13.50
CA ALA A 466 -7.72 -13.40 13.01
C ALA A 466 -6.56 -13.45 14.03
N ARG A 467 -6.16 -12.30 14.58
CA ARG A 467 -5.16 -12.18 15.64
C ARG A 467 -5.56 -12.94 16.91
N LEU A 468 -6.81 -12.75 17.36
CA LEU A 468 -7.36 -13.39 18.55
C LEU A 468 -7.42 -14.92 18.39
N GLY A 469 -7.85 -15.42 17.22
CA GLY A 469 -7.90 -16.84 16.91
C GLY A 469 -6.51 -17.49 16.87
N LEU A 470 -5.58 -16.90 16.12
CA LEU A 470 -4.20 -17.39 16.01
C LEU A 470 -3.47 -17.36 17.36
N GLY A 471 -3.58 -16.23 18.08
CA GLY A 471 -2.98 -16.08 19.41
C GLY A 471 -3.58 -17.02 20.45
N THR A 472 -4.90 -17.21 20.44
CA THR A 472 -5.56 -18.16 21.36
C THR A 472 -5.14 -19.60 21.08
N LEU A 473 -5.04 -20.00 19.82
CA LEU A 473 -4.58 -21.33 19.43
C LEU A 473 -3.16 -21.60 19.92
N LEU A 474 -2.22 -20.70 19.59
CA LEU A 474 -0.81 -20.84 19.97
C LEU A 474 -0.60 -20.73 21.48
N GLY A 475 -1.18 -19.73 22.13
CA GLY A 475 -1.11 -19.51 23.57
C GLY A 475 -1.68 -20.69 24.37
N ALA A 476 -2.81 -21.26 23.94
CA ALA A 476 -3.40 -22.41 24.62
C ALA A 476 -2.56 -23.68 24.47
N LEU A 477 -1.95 -23.91 23.30
CA LEU A 477 -1.02 -25.03 23.09
C LEU A 477 0.26 -24.88 23.93
N ALA A 478 0.84 -23.68 23.98
CA ALA A 478 2.01 -23.35 24.80
C ALA A 478 1.73 -23.56 26.30
N GLY A 479 0.68 -22.91 26.83
CA GLY A 479 0.32 -23.01 28.25
C GLY A 479 -0.09 -24.43 28.67
N TRP A 480 -0.77 -25.17 27.81
CA TRP A 480 -1.11 -26.57 28.07
C TRP A 480 0.17 -27.43 28.17
N GLN A 481 1.15 -27.19 27.29
CA GLN A 481 2.44 -27.89 27.26
C GLN A 481 3.57 -27.11 27.95
N ARG A 482 3.31 -26.38 29.05
CA ARG A 482 4.34 -25.65 29.83
C ARG A 482 5.62 -26.48 30.02
N GLY A 483 6.77 -25.94 29.60
CA GLY A 483 8.08 -26.62 29.64
C GLY A 483 8.36 -27.59 28.48
N GLY A 484 7.42 -27.77 27.55
CA GLY A 484 7.54 -28.60 26.35
C GLY A 484 8.13 -27.86 25.13
N TRP A 485 8.28 -28.56 24.00
CA TRP A 485 8.91 -27.99 22.81
C TRP A 485 8.06 -26.88 22.16
N LEU A 486 6.74 -27.03 22.10
CA LEU A 486 5.83 -25.99 21.61
C LEU A 486 5.87 -24.73 22.48
N ASP A 487 5.94 -24.89 23.80
CA ASP A 487 6.02 -23.78 24.75
C ASP A 487 7.32 -22.98 24.57
N ARG A 488 8.46 -23.67 24.45
CA ARG A 488 9.77 -23.05 24.14
C ARG A 488 9.78 -22.37 22.79
N LEU A 489 9.25 -23.01 21.74
CA LEU A 489 9.19 -22.46 20.38
C LEU A 489 8.35 -21.20 20.33
N ILE A 490 7.14 -21.23 20.89
CA ILE A 490 6.19 -20.12 20.86
C ILE A 490 6.72 -18.96 21.72
N THR A 491 7.26 -19.21 22.91
CA THR A 491 7.85 -18.17 23.76
C THR A 491 9.10 -17.55 23.12
N GLY A 492 9.95 -18.36 22.46
CA GLY A 492 11.11 -17.88 21.72
C GLY A 492 10.72 -17.00 20.52
N ALA A 493 9.72 -17.43 19.75
CA ALA A 493 9.16 -16.63 18.64
C ALA A 493 8.60 -15.29 19.15
N ILE A 494 7.82 -15.28 20.23
CA ILE A 494 7.31 -14.05 20.87
C ILE A 494 8.47 -13.13 21.28
N GLY A 495 9.57 -13.68 21.79
CA GLY A 495 10.79 -12.92 22.12
C GLY A 495 11.44 -12.24 20.90
N VAL A 496 11.53 -12.93 19.76
CA VAL A 496 12.03 -12.32 18.50
C VAL A 496 11.05 -11.24 18.00
N TRP A 497 9.75 -11.53 17.98
CA TRP A 497 8.72 -10.56 17.56
C TRP A 497 8.66 -9.32 18.45
N ALA A 498 9.15 -9.38 19.70
CA ALA A 498 9.23 -8.23 20.59
C ALA A 498 10.31 -7.22 20.19
N ALA A 499 11.39 -7.67 19.53
CA ALA A 499 12.50 -6.82 19.10
C ALA A 499 12.28 -6.15 17.72
N PHE A 500 11.30 -6.60 16.94
CA PHE A 500 11.00 -6.06 15.61
C PHE A 500 9.91 -4.95 15.70
N PRO A 501 10.11 -3.75 15.11
CA PRO A 501 9.09 -2.70 15.08
C PRO A 501 7.80 -3.13 14.36
N VAL A 502 6.69 -3.12 15.09
CA VAL A 502 5.40 -3.71 14.66
C VAL A 502 4.82 -3.06 13.40
N THR A 503 4.93 -1.73 13.30
CA THR A 503 4.55 -0.94 12.11
C THR A 503 5.35 -1.36 10.90
N LEU A 504 6.68 -1.32 10.98
CA LEU A 504 7.57 -1.64 9.85
C LEU A 504 7.40 -3.07 9.34
N PHE A 505 7.18 -4.06 10.23
CA PHE A 505 6.89 -5.42 9.76
C PHE A 505 5.54 -5.52 9.05
N ALA A 506 4.52 -4.80 9.52
CA ALA A 506 3.25 -4.72 8.81
C ALA A 506 3.40 -4.09 7.42
N ILE A 507 4.20 -3.03 7.26
CA ILE A 507 4.53 -2.45 5.94
C ILE A 507 5.14 -3.52 5.01
N LEU A 508 6.19 -4.22 5.47
CA LEU A 508 6.85 -5.28 4.68
C LEU A 508 5.87 -6.38 4.26
N VAL A 509 5.04 -6.90 5.18
CA VAL A 509 4.07 -7.96 4.87
C VAL A 509 2.92 -7.48 3.97
N ILE A 510 2.47 -6.24 4.10
CA ILE A 510 1.40 -5.68 3.26
C ILE A 510 1.92 -5.41 1.84
N GLN A 511 3.14 -4.91 1.67
CA GLN A 511 3.77 -4.80 0.35
C GLN A 511 4.05 -6.19 -0.27
N ALA A 512 4.53 -7.15 0.53
CA ALA A 512 4.78 -8.53 0.13
C ALA A 512 3.56 -9.28 -0.42
N LEU A 513 2.39 -9.05 0.17
CA LEU A 513 1.12 -9.63 -0.27
C LEU A 513 0.38 -8.76 -1.30
N GLY A 514 0.89 -7.56 -1.60
CA GLY A 514 0.35 -6.60 -2.56
C GLY A 514 -0.83 -5.79 -2.02
N ILE A 515 -0.59 -4.52 -1.67
CA ILE A 515 -1.56 -3.55 -1.10
C ILE A 515 -2.92 -3.55 -1.85
N GLN A 516 -2.89 -3.63 -3.18
CA GLN A 516 -4.06 -3.60 -4.07
C GLN A 516 -5.00 -4.83 -3.95
N GLN A 517 -4.53 -5.97 -3.41
CA GLN A 517 -5.34 -7.19 -3.31
C GLN A 517 -6.44 -7.10 -2.24
N GLY A 518 -6.46 -6.03 -1.44
CA GLY A 518 -7.59 -5.62 -0.62
C GLY A 518 -7.58 -6.14 0.82
N ILE A 519 -8.76 -6.15 1.46
CA ILE A 519 -8.94 -6.30 2.91
C ILE A 519 -8.21 -7.50 3.54
N TRP A 520 -8.11 -8.63 2.84
CA TRP A 520 -7.51 -9.85 3.38
C TRP A 520 -6.00 -9.72 3.64
N VAL A 521 -5.29 -8.92 2.83
CA VAL A 521 -3.86 -8.64 2.97
C VAL A 521 -3.57 -8.02 4.33
N PHE A 522 -4.34 -6.99 4.68
CA PHE A 522 -4.24 -6.30 5.96
C PHE A 522 -4.65 -7.21 7.11
N VAL A 523 -5.71 -8.02 6.97
CA VAL A 523 -6.11 -9.02 7.99
C VAL A 523 -4.98 -10.02 8.27
N VAL A 524 -4.33 -10.55 7.23
CA VAL A 524 -3.20 -11.48 7.38
C VAL A 524 -2.03 -10.77 8.05
N ALA A 525 -1.57 -9.63 7.53
CA ALA A 525 -0.45 -8.88 8.10
C ALA A 525 -0.66 -8.51 9.57
N LEU A 526 -1.79 -7.87 9.89
CA LEU A 526 -2.11 -7.38 11.24
C LEU A 526 -2.34 -8.53 12.25
N SER A 527 -2.65 -9.75 11.77
CA SER A 527 -2.64 -10.96 12.60
C SER A 527 -1.22 -11.50 12.83
N LEU A 528 -0.38 -11.52 11.79
CA LEU A 528 1.01 -12.01 11.84
C LEU A 528 1.93 -11.19 12.75
N VAL A 529 1.72 -9.87 12.88
CA VAL A 529 2.54 -9.05 13.79
C VAL A 529 2.02 -9.04 15.23
N GLY A 530 0.70 -9.18 15.43
CA GLY A 530 0.07 -8.97 16.75
C GLY A 530 -0.26 -10.24 17.56
N TRP A 531 -0.23 -11.44 16.97
CA TRP A 531 -0.65 -12.67 17.65
C TRP A 531 0.10 -12.97 18.96
N GLY A 532 1.34 -12.48 19.09
CA GLY A 532 2.21 -12.78 20.24
C GLY A 532 1.70 -12.24 21.58
N GLU A 533 1.03 -11.08 21.58
CA GLU A 533 0.50 -10.47 22.81
C GLU A 533 -0.71 -11.28 23.32
N VAL A 534 -1.64 -11.60 22.42
CA VAL A 534 -2.74 -12.55 22.68
C VAL A 534 -2.22 -13.90 23.13
N ALA A 535 -1.21 -14.47 22.46
CA ALA A 535 -0.68 -15.79 22.80
C ALA A 535 -0.04 -15.81 24.19
N GLN A 536 0.72 -14.76 24.56
CA GLN A 536 1.32 -14.65 25.90
C GLN A 536 0.25 -14.50 27.00
N PHE A 537 -0.83 -13.74 26.73
CA PHE A 537 -1.97 -13.63 27.65
C PHE A 537 -2.71 -14.96 27.80
N VAL A 538 -3.08 -15.62 26.70
CA VAL A 538 -3.80 -16.90 26.76
C VAL A 538 -2.93 -17.99 27.39
N ARG A 539 -1.62 -18.01 27.11
CA ARG A 539 -0.64 -18.89 27.76
C ARG A 539 -0.66 -18.74 29.28
N SER A 540 -0.61 -17.51 29.80
CA SER A 540 -0.59 -17.28 31.26
C SER A 540 -1.91 -17.72 31.91
N GLN A 541 -3.05 -17.44 31.28
CA GLN A 541 -4.37 -17.88 31.76
C GLN A 541 -4.50 -19.41 31.77
N VAL A 542 -4.03 -20.12 30.73
CA VAL A 542 -4.02 -21.59 30.72
C VAL A 542 -3.12 -22.16 31.80
N ILE A 543 -1.96 -21.57 32.07
CA ILE A 543 -1.07 -21.99 33.16
C ILE A 543 -1.75 -21.81 34.53
N THR A 544 -2.49 -20.71 34.75
CA THR A 544 -3.24 -20.44 36.00
C THR A 544 -4.49 -21.32 36.17
N LEU A 545 -5.14 -21.74 35.08
CA LEU A 545 -6.30 -22.63 35.11
C LEU A 545 -5.92 -24.12 35.22
N LYS A 546 -4.76 -24.53 34.71
CA LYS A 546 -4.29 -25.94 34.69
C LYS A 546 -4.21 -26.64 36.07
N PRO A 547 -3.84 -25.99 37.19
CA PRO A 547 -3.82 -26.60 38.53
C PRO A 547 -5.14 -26.46 39.32
N GLN A 548 -6.23 -25.98 38.70
CA GLN A 548 -7.50 -25.78 39.42
C GLN A 548 -8.21 -27.12 39.68
N LEU A 549 -8.89 -27.22 40.83
CA LEU A 549 -9.57 -28.45 41.30
C LEU A 549 -10.54 -29.06 40.27
N PHE A 550 -11.18 -28.25 39.42
CA PHE A 550 -12.08 -28.76 38.36
C PHE A 550 -11.33 -29.50 37.24
N VAL A 551 -10.06 -29.19 37.00
CA VAL A 551 -9.18 -29.90 36.05
C VAL A 551 -8.75 -31.25 36.63
N GLU A 552 -8.47 -31.30 37.92
CA GLU A 552 -8.16 -32.54 38.64
C GLU A 552 -9.37 -33.47 38.68
N ALA A 553 -10.55 -32.95 39.05
CA ALA A 553 -11.80 -33.71 39.00
C ALA A 553 -12.11 -34.24 37.59
N ALA A 554 -11.91 -33.44 36.54
CA ALA A 554 -12.10 -33.89 35.15
C ALA A 554 -11.11 -35.01 34.77
N ARG A 555 -9.86 -34.95 35.23
CA ARG A 555 -8.84 -35.98 35.02
C ARG A 555 -9.18 -37.28 35.77
N SER A 556 -9.62 -37.18 37.03
CA SER A 556 -10.07 -38.33 37.84
C SER A 556 -11.33 -38.98 37.24
N ALA A 557 -12.20 -38.21 36.59
CA ALA A 557 -13.33 -38.72 35.80
C ALA A 557 -12.91 -39.31 34.43
N GLY A 558 -11.62 -39.51 34.15
CA GLY A 558 -11.10 -40.15 32.94
C GLY A 558 -11.10 -39.28 31.68
N SER A 559 -11.28 -37.96 31.80
CA SER A 559 -11.25 -37.05 30.66
C SER A 559 -9.86 -36.99 30.03
N ARG A 560 -9.77 -37.08 28.70
CA ARG A 560 -8.48 -36.98 28.00
C ARG A 560 -7.91 -35.56 28.04
N SER A 561 -6.60 -35.42 27.89
CA SER A 561 -5.88 -34.14 27.85
C SER A 561 -6.45 -33.13 26.85
N ASP A 562 -6.76 -33.57 25.63
CA ASP A 562 -7.41 -32.76 24.58
C ASP A 562 -8.82 -32.32 24.97
N GLN A 563 -9.58 -33.22 25.60
CA GLN A 563 -10.94 -32.96 26.07
C GLN A 563 -10.94 -31.99 27.25
N ILE A 564 -9.98 -32.08 28.17
CA ILE A 564 -9.80 -31.11 29.27
C ILE A 564 -9.50 -29.72 28.70
N LEU A 565 -8.54 -29.60 27.78
CA LEU A 565 -8.21 -28.31 27.16
C LEU A 565 -9.44 -27.69 26.48
N VAL A 566 -10.13 -28.44 25.61
CA VAL A 566 -11.21 -27.91 24.76
C VAL A 566 -12.55 -27.76 25.49
N ARG A 567 -12.88 -28.62 26.47
CA ARG A 567 -14.18 -28.59 27.17
C ARG A 567 -14.15 -27.95 28.55
N HIS A 568 -12.98 -27.81 29.19
CA HIS A 568 -12.87 -27.30 30.56
C HIS A 568 -11.98 -26.06 30.68
N ILE A 569 -10.94 -25.89 29.85
CA ILE A 569 -10.09 -24.69 29.90
C ILE A 569 -10.56 -23.61 28.92
N LEU A 570 -10.61 -23.88 27.61
CA LEU A 570 -11.03 -22.88 26.62
C LEU A 570 -12.39 -22.21 26.94
N PRO A 571 -13.44 -22.92 27.41
CA PRO A 571 -14.72 -22.28 27.73
C PRO A 571 -14.68 -21.36 28.96
N ASN A 572 -13.71 -21.54 29.87
CA ASN A 572 -13.48 -20.63 31.00
C ASN A 572 -12.65 -19.40 30.60
N LEU A 573 -11.89 -19.46 29.50
CA LEU A 573 -11.18 -18.29 28.96
C LEU A 573 -12.11 -17.29 28.26
N VAL A 574 -13.34 -17.69 27.88
CA VAL A 574 -14.29 -16.87 27.10
C VAL A 574 -14.47 -15.46 27.67
N ASN A 575 -14.67 -15.32 28.99
CA ASN A 575 -14.83 -14.00 29.62
C ASN A 575 -13.61 -13.10 29.37
N ALA A 576 -12.40 -13.65 29.51
CA ALA A 576 -11.15 -12.93 29.29
C ALA A 576 -10.88 -12.66 27.80
N LEU A 577 -11.27 -13.57 26.91
CA LEU A 577 -11.13 -13.42 25.46
C LEU A 577 -12.05 -12.33 24.89
N ILE A 578 -13.27 -12.14 25.43
CA ILE A 578 -14.16 -11.06 24.99
C ILE A 578 -13.61 -9.69 25.44
N VAL A 579 -13.06 -9.60 26.65
CA VAL A 579 -12.35 -8.39 27.12
C VAL A 579 -11.14 -8.09 26.25
N LEU A 580 -10.31 -9.11 25.98
CA LEU A 580 -9.13 -8.98 25.13
C LEU A 580 -9.50 -8.58 23.70
N ALA A 581 -10.58 -9.12 23.12
CA ALA A 581 -11.09 -8.74 21.81
C ALA A 581 -11.40 -7.24 21.69
N ALA A 582 -11.98 -6.64 22.74
CA ALA A 582 -12.22 -5.20 22.77
C ALA A 582 -10.92 -4.37 22.82
N LEU A 583 -9.96 -4.77 23.67
CA LEU A 583 -8.68 -4.08 23.78
C LEU A 583 -7.81 -4.24 22.51
N GLU A 584 -7.79 -5.43 21.91
CA GLU A 584 -7.14 -5.72 20.64
C GLU A 584 -7.77 -4.93 19.48
N MET A 585 -9.09 -4.71 19.48
CA MET A 585 -9.74 -3.85 18.48
C MET A 585 -9.19 -2.41 18.54
N GLY A 586 -8.97 -1.87 19.75
CA GLY A 586 -8.28 -0.60 19.94
C GLY A 586 -6.84 -0.63 19.42
N GLY A 587 -6.09 -1.69 19.73
CA GLY A 587 -4.72 -1.91 19.25
C GLY A 587 -4.60 -2.07 17.72
N VAL A 588 -5.58 -2.69 17.07
CA VAL A 588 -5.66 -2.80 15.61
C VAL A 588 -6.01 -1.45 14.97
N MET A 589 -6.99 -0.72 15.51
CA MET A 589 -7.35 0.62 15.03
C MET A 589 -6.18 1.61 15.16
N MET A 590 -5.40 1.52 16.24
CA MET A 590 -4.16 2.28 16.42
C MET A 590 -3.14 1.98 15.30
N LEU A 591 -2.87 0.70 15.06
CA LEU A 591 -1.90 0.27 14.04
C LEU A 591 -2.35 0.63 12.61
N LEU A 592 -3.65 0.62 12.31
CA LEU A 592 -4.21 1.12 11.06
C LEU A 592 -4.03 2.63 10.90
N ALA A 593 -4.23 3.41 11.97
CA ALA A 593 -4.02 4.85 11.96
C ALA A 593 -2.54 5.21 11.71
N GLU A 594 -1.62 4.49 12.35
CA GLU A 594 -0.17 4.66 12.14
C GLU A 594 0.26 4.23 10.73
N LEU A 595 -0.27 3.12 10.19
CA LEU A 595 0.00 2.67 8.83
C LEU A 595 -0.55 3.64 7.76
N GLY A 596 -1.73 4.23 7.97
CA GLY A 596 -2.29 5.26 7.08
C GLY A 596 -1.40 6.50 6.97
N TYR A 597 -0.83 6.97 8.09
CA TYR A 597 0.14 8.07 8.07
C TYR A 597 1.44 7.70 7.33
N LEU A 598 1.79 6.41 7.33
CA LEU A 598 2.93 5.85 6.59
C LEU A 598 2.57 5.39 5.15
N ASP A 599 1.48 5.90 4.57
CA ASP A 599 1.00 5.62 3.20
C ASP A 599 0.51 4.18 2.92
N ILE A 600 0.27 3.38 3.95
CA ILE A 600 -0.15 1.97 3.84
C ILE A 600 -1.62 1.80 4.24
N TYR A 601 -2.49 1.79 3.24
CA TYR A 601 -3.95 1.75 3.36
C TYR A 601 -4.59 0.86 2.28
N MET A 602 -5.88 0.55 2.42
CA MET A 602 -6.54 -0.44 1.56
C MET A 602 -6.66 0.04 0.10
N GLY A 603 -6.08 -0.71 -0.83
CA GLY A 603 -6.14 -0.43 -2.28
C GLY A 603 -4.90 0.26 -2.84
N GLY A 604 -4.19 1.05 -2.03
CA GLY A 604 -3.02 1.82 -2.47
C GLY A 604 -3.40 3.14 -3.17
N GLY A 605 -2.37 3.90 -3.55
CA GLY A 605 -2.53 5.21 -4.18
C GLY A 605 -2.54 5.15 -5.71
N PHE A 606 -3.41 5.94 -6.30
CA PHE A 606 -3.62 6.08 -7.74
C PHE A 606 -3.24 7.48 -8.16
N ARG A 607 -2.68 7.61 -9.37
CA ARG A 607 -2.37 8.91 -9.97
C ARG A 607 -3.62 9.42 -10.67
N ALA A 608 -3.99 10.68 -10.47
CA ALA A 608 -4.76 11.39 -11.48
C ALA A 608 -4.25 12.83 -11.65
N ALA A 609 -4.38 13.31 -12.88
CA ALA A 609 -4.12 14.68 -13.26
C ALA A 609 -5.32 15.56 -12.88
N ILE A 610 -5.07 16.67 -12.17
CA ILE A 610 -6.14 17.49 -11.57
C ILE A 610 -6.23 18.89 -12.18
N ALA A 611 -5.16 19.34 -12.84
CA ALA A 611 -5.16 20.52 -13.69
C ALA A 611 -4.20 20.33 -14.86
N ASP A 612 -4.66 20.70 -16.06
CA ASP A 612 -3.80 21.17 -17.13
C ASP A 612 -3.61 22.69 -16.95
N MET A 613 -2.37 23.14 -16.76
CA MET A 613 -2.01 24.56 -16.76
C MET A 613 -1.25 24.95 -18.04
N GLY A 614 -1.70 24.44 -19.19
CA GLY A 614 -1.29 24.84 -20.53
C GLY A 614 0.14 24.47 -20.93
N ARG A 615 0.77 23.55 -20.17
CA ARG A 615 2.13 22.96 -20.37
C ARG A 615 2.65 22.16 -19.16
N SER A 616 1.94 22.13 -18.05
CA SER A 616 2.34 21.35 -16.88
C SER A 616 1.13 20.79 -16.16
N MET A 617 1.24 19.52 -15.78
CA MET A 617 0.13 18.71 -15.31
C MET A 617 0.33 18.31 -13.85
N LEU A 618 -0.61 18.72 -13.00
CA LEU A 618 -0.57 18.41 -11.57
C LEU A 618 -1.12 17.00 -11.32
N VAL A 619 -0.22 16.02 -11.41
CA VAL A 619 -0.49 14.62 -11.05
C VAL A 619 -0.36 14.45 -9.53
N VAL A 620 -1.44 14.09 -8.85
CA VAL A 620 -1.44 13.80 -7.41
C VAL A 620 -1.72 12.33 -7.18
N HIS A 621 -1.03 11.74 -6.21
CA HIS A 621 -1.30 10.39 -5.71
C HIS A 621 -2.41 10.42 -4.66
N PHE A 622 -3.49 9.66 -4.85
CA PHE A 622 -4.61 9.59 -3.92
C PHE A 622 -5.38 8.27 -3.97
N SER A 623 -6.21 8.05 -2.95
CA SER A 623 -7.25 7.02 -2.95
C SER A 623 -8.65 7.60 -3.19
N ASP A 624 -9.38 6.98 -4.11
CA ASP A 624 -10.83 7.17 -4.27
C ASP A 624 -11.63 6.45 -3.17
N VAL A 625 -11.00 5.53 -2.43
CA VAL A 625 -11.58 4.70 -1.37
C VAL A 625 -11.90 5.56 -0.12
N PRO A 626 -13.18 5.74 0.26
CA PRO A 626 -13.52 6.15 1.62
C PRO A 626 -13.10 5.04 2.60
N GLU A 627 -12.01 5.26 3.31
CA GLU A 627 -11.43 4.44 4.37
C GLU A 627 -10.49 5.36 5.17
N TRP A 628 -10.54 5.35 6.51
CA TRP A 628 -9.87 6.38 7.31
C TRP A 628 -8.33 6.40 7.19
N ALA A 629 -7.66 5.26 7.02
CA ALA A 629 -6.21 5.25 6.81
C ALA A 629 -5.85 5.84 5.44
N ALA A 630 -6.65 5.56 4.40
CA ALA A 630 -6.52 6.18 3.08
C ALA A 630 -6.75 7.71 3.11
N LEU A 631 -7.72 8.19 3.91
CA LEU A 631 -7.95 9.63 4.08
C LEU A 631 -6.77 10.34 4.75
N ILE A 632 -6.11 9.69 5.73
CA ILE A 632 -4.88 10.20 6.36
C ILE A 632 -3.69 10.18 5.39
N ALA A 633 -3.58 9.15 4.56
CA ALA A 633 -2.51 9.03 3.57
C ALA A 633 -2.56 10.15 2.52
N ASN A 634 -3.74 10.39 1.93
CA ASN A 634 -3.98 11.45 0.94
C ASN A 634 -3.52 12.85 1.41
N ILE A 635 -3.53 13.11 2.72
CA ILE A 635 -3.18 14.41 3.32
C ILE A 635 -1.76 14.47 3.91
N ARG A 636 -1.02 13.36 3.98
CA ARG A 636 0.23 13.26 4.77
C ARG A 636 1.31 14.29 4.43
N ASN A 637 1.33 14.79 3.19
CA ASN A 637 2.27 15.82 2.73
C ASN A 637 1.75 17.28 2.88
N TRP A 638 0.44 17.48 3.07
CA TRP A 638 -0.20 18.81 3.03
C TRP A 638 -0.95 19.22 4.31
N TRP A 639 -0.98 18.36 5.35
CA TRP A 639 -1.73 18.62 6.59
C TRP A 639 -1.37 19.94 7.29
N ARG A 640 -0.12 20.44 7.11
CA ARG A 640 0.32 21.73 7.68
C ARG A 640 -0.37 22.93 7.02
N SER A 641 -0.70 22.82 5.75
CA SER A 641 -1.46 23.84 5.00
C SER A 641 -2.97 23.70 5.24
N TYR A 642 -3.45 22.46 5.35
CA TYR A 642 -4.88 22.14 5.39
C TYR A 642 -5.23 21.20 6.56
N PRO A 643 -5.11 21.66 7.82
CA PRO A 643 -5.16 20.79 9.00
C PRO A 643 -6.50 20.09 9.23
N TRP A 644 -7.61 20.66 8.73
CA TRP A 644 -8.94 20.03 8.84
C TRP A 644 -9.00 18.67 8.15
N MET A 645 -8.35 18.53 6.99
CA MET A 645 -8.31 17.29 6.20
C MET A 645 -7.72 16.11 6.97
N ALA A 646 -6.72 16.34 7.84
CA ALA A 646 -6.15 15.31 8.70
C ALA A 646 -6.88 15.19 10.04
N LEU A 647 -7.44 16.28 10.56
CA LEU A 647 -8.09 16.33 11.87
C LEU A 647 -9.34 15.44 11.94
N TYR A 648 -10.24 15.51 10.97
CA TYR A 648 -11.50 14.73 11.03
C TYR A 648 -11.29 13.20 10.97
N PRO A 649 -10.56 12.61 10.00
CA PRO A 649 -10.26 11.17 10.01
C PRO A 649 -9.36 10.75 11.18
N GLY A 650 -8.44 11.62 11.63
CA GLY A 650 -7.63 11.35 12.82
C GLY A 650 -8.47 11.27 14.09
N MET A 651 -9.41 12.19 14.27
CA MET A 651 -10.39 12.18 15.36
C MET A 651 -11.34 10.99 15.26
N ALA A 652 -11.72 10.54 14.06
CA ALA A 652 -12.51 9.32 13.88
C ALA A 652 -11.77 8.07 14.39
N PHE A 653 -10.47 7.93 14.07
CA PHE A 653 -9.62 6.89 14.66
C PHE A 653 -9.53 7.01 16.19
N PHE A 654 -9.24 8.20 16.73
CA PHE A 654 -9.16 8.42 18.19
C PHE A 654 -10.47 8.06 18.90
N LEU A 655 -11.62 8.50 18.37
CA LEU A 655 -12.94 8.16 18.89
C LEU A 655 -13.23 6.65 18.81
N ALA A 656 -12.75 5.96 17.78
CA ALA A 656 -12.85 4.50 17.73
C ALA A 656 -11.98 3.81 18.79
N ILE A 657 -10.70 4.18 18.88
CA ILE A 657 -9.75 3.54 19.81
C ILE A 657 -10.17 3.79 21.27
N ILE A 658 -10.54 5.02 21.63
CA ILE A 658 -10.98 5.36 23.00
C ILE A 658 -12.27 4.61 23.38
N THR A 659 -13.17 4.40 22.42
CA THR A 659 -14.40 3.62 22.62
C THR A 659 -14.09 2.17 22.95
N PHE A 660 -13.26 1.51 22.15
CA PHE A 660 -12.90 0.12 22.36
C PHE A 660 -12.09 -0.09 23.65
N ASN A 661 -11.20 0.84 23.99
CA ASN A 661 -10.44 0.81 25.25
C ASN A 661 -11.34 1.04 26.49
N LEU A 662 -12.26 2.02 26.45
CA LEU A 662 -13.24 2.25 27.53
C LEU A 662 -14.21 1.07 27.68
N PHE A 663 -14.72 0.54 26.57
CA PHE A 663 -15.63 -0.60 26.58
C PHE A 663 -14.93 -1.86 27.10
N GLY A 664 -13.67 -2.11 26.70
CA GLY A 664 -12.87 -3.24 27.18
C GLY A 664 -12.61 -3.21 28.69
N GLU A 665 -12.09 -2.09 29.21
CA GLU A 665 -11.84 -1.92 30.66
C GLU A 665 -13.16 -1.87 31.47
N GLY A 666 -14.24 -1.32 30.89
CA GLY A 666 -15.58 -1.37 31.46
C GLY A 666 -16.11 -2.80 31.57
N LEU A 667 -16.07 -3.55 30.48
CA LEU A 667 -16.53 -4.95 30.40
C LEU A 667 -15.70 -5.86 31.29
N ARG A 668 -14.39 -5.61 31.40
CA ARG A 668 -13.49 -6.31 32.30
C ARG A 668 -14.00 -6.28 33.74
N ARG A 669 -14.20 -5.08 34.30
CA ARG A 669 -14.65 -4.91 35.69
C ARG A 669 -16.02 -5.54 35.92
N PHE A 670 -16.93 -5.40 34.94
CA PHE A 670 -18.25 -6.01 34.97
C PHE A 670 -18.19 -7.56 34.99
N LEU A 671 -17.22 -8.18 34.31
CA LEU A 671 -16.99 -9.64 34.33
C LEU A 671 -16.12 -10.11 35.51
N GLU A 672 -15.38 -9.22 36.17
CA GLU A 672 -14.71 -9.47 37.45
C GLU A 672 -15.73 -9.46 38.61
N ASP A 673 -16.65 -8.49 38.66
CA ASP A 673 -17.74 -8.42 39.65
C ASP A 673 -18.75 -9.57 39.48
N ILE A 674 -19.12 -9.88 38.23
CA ILE A 674 -20.19 -10.84 37.93
C ILE A 674 -19.61 -12.21 37.64
N HIS A 675 -19.86 -13.15 38.56
CA HIS A 675 -19.57 -14.59 38.42
C HIS A 675 -20.48 -15.30 37.37
N ALA A 676 -20.73 -14.64 36.23
CA ALA A 676 -21.53 -15.17 35.13
C ALA A 676 -20.68 -16.09 34.26
N ASN A 677 -21.11 -17.34 34.19
CA ASN A 677 -20.46 -18.35 33.38
C ASN A 677 -20.96 -18.26 31.92
N LEU A 678 -20.38 -17.35 31.12
CA LEU A 678 -20.74 -17.14 29.71
C LEU A 678 -20.33 -18.32 28.79
N SER A 679 -19.63 -19.34 29.29
CA SER A 679 -19.29 -20.56 28.52
C SER A 679 -20.50 -21.19 27.81
N ARG A 680 -21.71 -21.03 28.36
CA ARG A 680 -22.98 -21.48 27.75
C ARG A 680 -23.29 -20.83 26.39
N LEU A 681 -22.77 -19.63 26.12
CA LEU A 681 -22.88 -18.95 24.83
C LEU A 681 -21.89 -19.49 23.79
N PHE A 682 -20.81 -20.15 24.22
CA PHE A 682 -19.72 -20.66 23.38
C PHE A 682 -19.60 -22.20 23.48
N ASN A 683 -20.72 -22.88 23.24
CA ASN A 683 -20.76 -24.30 22.97
C ASN A 683 -20.15 -24.59 21.58
N ARG A 684 -19.66 -25.81 21.30
CA ARG A 684 -19.15 -26.19 19.98
C ARG A 684 -20.15 -25.89 18.85
N TYR A 685 -21.44 -26.00 19.14
CA TYR A 685 -22.52 -25.73 18.21
C TYR A 685 -22.72 -24.23 17.94
N THR A 686 -22.63 -23.35 18.94
CA THR A 686 -22.71 -21.91 18.70
C THR A 686 -21.45 -21.38 18.04
N LEU A 687 -20.28 -21.96 18.34
CA LEU A 687 -19.01 -21.60 17.69
C LEU A 687 -18.94 -22.08 16.23
N MET A 688 -19.48 -23.28 15.94
CA MET A 688 -19.70 -23.71 14.55
C MET A 688 -20.84 -22.95 13.86
N ALA A 689 -21.86 -22.48 14.58
CA ALA A 689 -22.93 -21.68 14.01
C ALA A 689 -22.49 -20.23 13.72
N THR A 690 -21.62 -19.61 14.53
CA THR A 690 -21.03 -18.31 14.19
C THR A 690 -20.02 -18.44 13.07
N LEU A 691 -19.20 -19.50 13.03
CA LEU A 691 -18.31 -19.76 11.88
C LEU A 691 -19.12 -20.09 10.60
N GLY A 692 -20.19 -20.87 10.72
CA GLY A 692 -21.09 -21.20 9.62
C GLY A 692 -21.88 -19.98 9.12
N ALA A 693 -22.38 -19.13 10.02
CA ALA A 693 -23.02 -17.86 9.68
C ALA A 693 -22.01 -16.86 9.10
N PHE A 694 -20.77 -16.82 9.58
CA PHE A 694 -19.68 -16.03 9.02
C PHE A 694 -19.38 -16.45 7.56
N VAL A 695 -19.21 -17.76 7.32
CA VAL A 695 -19.00 -18.29 5.97
C VAL A 695 -20.23 -18.05 5.10
N ALA A 696 -21.44 -18.26 5.61
CA ALA A 696 -22.68 -18.01 4.87
C ALA A 696 -22.88 -16.53 4.54
N ILE A 697 -22.61 -15.60 5.47
CA ILE A 697 -22.71 -14.16 5.23
C ILE A 697 -21.63 -13.71 4.25
N ALA A 698 -20.38 -14.17 4.38
CA ALA A 698 -19.33 -13.89 3.41
C ALA A 698 -19.68 -14.42 2.01
N PHE A 699 -20.20 -15.65 1.92
CA PHE A 699 -20.64 -16.28 0.67
C PHE A 699 -21.87 -15.58 0.05
N LEU A 700 -22.83 -15.15 0.87
CA LEU A 700 -24.00 -14.38 0.43
C LEU A 700 -23.58 -12.98 -0.07
N LEU A 701 -22.75 -12.25 0.68
CA LEU A 701 -22.21 -10.96 0.23
C LEU A 701 -21.39 -11.09 -1.05
N GLN A 702 -20.67 -12.20 -1.25
CA GLN A 702 -19.96 -12.50 -2.49
C GLN A 702 -20.90 -12.87 -3.66
N ASN A 703 -22.06 -13.48 -3.42
CA ASN A 703 -22.94 -14.04 -4.46
C ASN A 703 -24.26 -13.31 -4.72
N VAL A 704 -24.61 -12.32 -3.88
CA VAL A 704 -25.74 -11.38 -4.10
C VAL A 704 -25.28 -10.09 -4.81
N SER A 705 -23.98 -9.96 -5.13
CA SER A 705 -23.43 -8.87 -5.96
C SER A 705 -24.06 -8.85 -7.37
N PRO A 706 -24.40 -7.67 -7.93
CA PRO A 706 -24.98 -7.52 -9.30
C PRO A 706 -24.18 -8.20 -10.42
N LEU A 707 -22.85 -8.28 -10.29
CA LEU A 707 -21.96 -9.03 -11.19
C LEU A 707 -22.35 -10.52 -11.31
N SER A 708 -23.01 -11.08 -10.30
CA SER A 708 -23.49 -12.47 -10.30
C SER A 708 -24.74 -12.63 -11.18
N THR A 709 -25.62 -11.63 -11.18
CA THR A 709 -26.87 -11.58 -11.95
C THR A 709 -26.60 -11.42 -13.44
N TYR A 710 -25.75 -10.46 -13.81
CA TYR A 710 -25.47 -10.12 -15.21
C TYR A 710 -24.45 -11.04 -15.89
N ARG A 711 -23.80 -11.93 -15.14
CA ARG A 711 -22.80 -12.89 -15.65
C ARG A 711 -23.29 -13.69 -16.85
N THR A 712 -24.52 -14.20 -16.80
CA THR A 712 -25.11 -15.02 -17.87
C THR A 712 -25.34 -14.22 -19.15
N GLU A 713 -25.68 -12.93 -19.03
CA GLU A 713 -25.86 -12.03 -20.16
C GLU A 713 -24.52 -11.75 -20.85
N SER A 714 -23.45 -11.54 -20.08
CA SER A 714 -22.12 -11.26 -20.63
C SER A 714 -21.62 -12.35 -21.60
N LEU A 715 -22.01 -13.62 -21.39
CA LEU A 715 -21.59 -14.75 -22.22
C LEU A 715 -22.06 -14.65 -23.69
N ARG A 716 -23.02 -13.78 -24.00
CA ARG A 716 -23.57 -13.57 -25.35
C ARG A 716 -22.64 -12.82 -26.33
N PHE A 717 -21.52 -12.28 -25.85
CA PHE A 717 -20.52 -11.62 -26.69
C PHE A 717 -20.00 -12.54 -27.80
N ASP A 718 -20.10 -12.08 -29.05
CA ASP A 718 -19.80 -12.80 -30.29
C ASP A 718 -18.50 -12.28 -30.91
N GLU A 719 -17.39 -12.96 -30.63
CA GLU A 719 -16.07 -12.55 -31.14
C GLU A 719 -15.91 -12.68 -32.67
N GLN A 720 -16.80 -13.41 -33.36
CA GLN A 720 -16.72 -13.56 -34.81
C GLN A 720 -17.20 -12.30 -35.54
N ARG A 721 -18.20 -11.59 -34.99
CA ARG A 721 -18.60 -10.26 -35.46
C ARG A 721 -17.48 -9.25 -35.30
N VAL A 722 -16.87 -9.23 -34.12
CA VAL A 722 -15.75 -8.34 -33.81
C VAL A 722 -14.58 -8.59 -34.75
N LEU A 723 -14.25 -9.85 -35.05
CA LEU A 723 -13.22 -10.19 -36.03
C LEU A 723 -13.56 -9.70 -37.45
N GLN A 724 -14.82 -9.74 -37.87
CA GLN A 724 -15.27 -9.19 -39.16
C GLN A 724 -15.09 -7.67 -39.23
N ASP A 725 -15.53 -6.95 -38.20
CA ASP A 725 -15.36 -5.49 -38.10
C ASP A 725 -13.86 -5.10 -38.06
N ILE A 726 -13.00 -5.88 -37.36
CA ILE A 726 -11.53 -5.67 -37.37
C ILE A 726 -10.96 -5.89 -38.77
N CYS A 727 -11.19 -7.06 -39.38
CA CYS A 727 -10.66 -7.38 -40.70
C CYS A 727 -11.07 -6.34 -41.74
N MET A 728 -12.32 -5.86 -41.67
CA MET A 728 -12.82 -4.79 -42.54
C MET A 728 -12.09 -3.47 -42.28
N LEU A 729 -12.02 -3.00 -41.02
CA LEU A 729 -11.32 -1.75 -40.67
C LEU A 729 -9.82 -1.80 -41.00
N SER A 730 -9.14 -2.93 -40.80
CA SER A 730 -7.72 -3.14 -41.14
C SER A 730 -7.46 -3.41 -42.64
N SER A 731 -8.51 -3.44 -43.48
CA SER A 731 -8.35 -3.74 -44.90
C SER A 731 -7.63 -2.63 -45.68
N THR A 732 -7.15 -2.97 -46.87
CA THR A 732 -6.54 -2.01 -47.80
C THR A 732 -7.54 -0.97 -48.32
N GLU A 733 -8.86 -1.21 -48.23
CA GLU A 733 -9.90 -0.26 -48.66
C GLU A 733 -9.86 1.05 -47.86
N PHE A 734 -9.37 1.02 -46.62
CA PHE A 734 -9.24 2.19 -45.75
C PHE A 734 -7.81 2.75 -45.65
N ALA A 735 -6.88 2.25 -46.47
CA ALA A 735 -5.52 2.80 -46.63
C ALA A 735 -4.77 3.09 -45.32
N GLY A 736 -4.90 2.23 -44.31
CA GLY A 736 -4.26 2.40 -42.99
C GLY A 736 -4.83 3.52 -42.11
N ARG A 737 -5.90 4.19 -42.52
CA ARG A 737 -6.72 5.13 -41.71
C ARG A 737 -5.97 6.30 -41.07
N GLU A 738 -4.94 6.86 -41.70
CA GLU A 738 -4.26 8.06 -41.17
C GLU A 738 -5.24 9.24 -41.04
N SER A 739 -5.26 9.86 -39.85
CA SER A 739 -6.12 11.02 -39.58
C SER A 739 -5.94 12.12 -40.62
N GLY A 740 -7.03 12.76 -41.01
CA GLY A 740 -7.05 13.75 -42.10
C GLY A 740 -7.13 13.17 -43.52
N THR A 741 -6.90 11.85 -43.70
CA THR A 741 -6.92 11.23 -45.03
C THR A 741 -8.29 10.65 -45.43
N PRO A 742 -8.59 10.50 -46.74
CA PRO A 742 -9.81 9.85 -47.21
C PRO A 742 -10.03 8.41 -46.69
N GLY A 743 -8.97 7.72 -46.26
CA GLY A 743 -9.05 6.40 -45.63
C GLY A 743 -9.69 6.45 -44.24
N ALA A 744 -9.31 7.44 -43.42
CA ALA A 744 -9.94 7.70 -42.13
C ALA A 744 -11.41 8.12 -42.31
N ASP A 745 -11.72 8.96 -43.30
CA ASP A 745 -13.11 9.35 -43.61
C ASP A 745 -13.98 8.15 -44.01
N ALA A 746 -13.43 7.23 -44.80
CA ALA A 746 -14.12 6.01 -45.21
C ALA A 746 -14.36 5.07 -44.01
N ALA A 747 -13.39 4.95 -43.09
CA ALA A 747 -13.57 4.22 -41.84
C ALA A 747 -14.61 4.87 -40.90
N ALA A 748 -14.59 6.21 -40.75
CA ALA A 748 -15.60 6.93 -39.97
C ALA A 748 -17.03 6.70 -40.54
N ARG A 749 -17.19 6.75 -41.86
CA ARG A 749 -18.45 6.43 -42.55
C ARG A 749 -18.86 4.95 -42.41
N TYR A 750 -17.92 4.03 -42.30
CA TYR A 750 -18.20 2.62 -41.96
C TYR A 750 -18.74 2.51 -40.54
N ILE A 751 -18.02 3.04 -39.54
CA ILE A 751 -18.40 2.99 -38.11
C ILE A 751 -19.77 3.62 -37.88
N ALA A 752 -20.06 4.76 -38.51
CA ALA A 752 -21.36 5.42 -38.43
C ALA A 752 -22.51 4.52 -38.93
N ARG A 753 -22.31 3.83 -40.06
CA ARG A 753 -23.28 2.87 -40.59
C ARG A 753 -23.48 1.68 -39.64
N ARG A 754 -22.41 1.18 -39.01
CA ARG A 754 -22.51 0.09 -38.03
C ARG A 754 -23.29 0.52 -36.78
N MET A 755 -23.12 1.76 -36.31
CA MET A 755 -23.93 2.35 -35.23
C MET A 755 -25.42 2.49 -35.62
N GLU A 756 -25.70 2.87 -36.87
CA GLU A 756 -27.06 2.95 -37.42
C GLU A 756 -27.71 1.55 -37.57
N GLU A 757 -26.99 0.56 -38.09
CA GLU A 757 -27.42 -0.85 -38.21
C GLU A 757 -27.72 -1.50 -36.84
N ILE A 758 -27.04 -1.05 -35.78
CA ILE A 758 -27.33 -1.44 -34.39
C ILE A 758 -28.61 -0.78 -33.85
N GLY A 759 -29.02 0.37 -34.42
CA GLY A 759 -30.14 1.17 -33.93
C GLY A 759 -29.78 2.03 -32.71
N LEU A 760 -28.55 2.53 -32.65
CA LEU A 760 -28.19 3.61 -31.71
C LEU A 760 -28.90 4.92 -32.11
N LEU A 761 -28.97 5.90 -31.21
CA LEU A 761 -29.34 7.26 -31.59
C LEU A 761 -28.08 8.02 -32.05
N PRO A 762 -28.17 8.93 -33.05
CA PRO A 762 -27.06 9.78 -33.44
C PRO A 762 -26.62 10.68 -32.27
N GLY A 763 -25.30 10.78 -32.05
CA GLY A 763 -24.70 11.55 -30.96
C GLY A 763 -24.13 12.91 -31.34
N GLY A 764 -24.06 13.24 -32.63
CA GLY A 764 -23.59 14.53 -33.14
C GLY A 764 -24.66 15.62 -33.14
N ARG A 765 -24.46 16.65 -33.96
CA ARG A 765 -25.36 17.78 -34.17
C ARG A 765 -26.53 17.39 -35.06
N GLY A 766 -27.72 17.86 -34.69
CA GLY A 766 -28.96 17.51 -35.39
C GLY A 766 -29.25 16.01 -35.31
N THR A 767 -29.11 15.32 -36.44
CA THR A 767 -29.39 13.88 -36.59
C THR A 767 -28.18 13.08 -37.08
N ASN A 768 -26.96 13.63 -36.98
CA ASN A 768 -25.76 13.02 -37.52
C ASN A 768 -25.03 12.14 -36.50
N TYR A 769 -24.48 11.01 -36.95
CA TYR A 769 -23.50 10.24 -36.16
C TYR A 769 -22.09 10.84 -36.24
N ILE A 770 -21.77 11.55 -37.33
CA ILE A 770 -20.42 12.07 -37.60
C ILE A 770 -20.36 13.57 -37.34
N GLU A 771 -19.37 14.01 -36.56
CA GLU A 771 -19.01 15.40 -36.33
C GLU A 771 -17.63 15.73 -36.93
N GLU A 772 -17.58 16.77 -37.77
CA GLU A 772 -16.35 17.23 -38.41
C GLU A 772 -15.58 18.22 -37.51
N GLN A 773 -14.25 18.08 -37.45
CA GLN A 773 -13.35 19.11 -36.93
C GLN A 773 -12.20 19.36 -37.90
N VAL A 774 -11.89 20.63 -38.15
CA VAL A 774 -10.71 21.03 -38.92
C VAL A 774 -9.49 20.99 -37.99
N LYS A 775 -8.59 20.04 -38.24
CA LYS A 775 -7.37 19.79 -37.45
C LYS A 775 -6.24 19.36 -38.39
N PRO A 776 -5.55 20.31 -39.04
CA PRO A 776 -4.51 20.00 -40.03
C PRO A 776 -3.23 19.42 -39.39
N GLY A 777 -2.67 18.40 -40.02
CA GLY A 777 -1.51 17.64 -39.56
C GLY A 777 -0.19 17.97 -40.25
N LEU A 778 0.84 17.19 -39.92
CA LEU A 778 2.10 17.11 -40.66
C LEU A 778 2.25 15.68 -41.19
N HIS A 779 2.31 15.52 -42.51
CA HIS A 779 2.44 14.23 -43.16
C HIS A 779 3.86 14.00 -43.69
N LEU A 780 4.35 12.76 -43.56
CA LEU A 780 5.61 12.30 -44.13
C LEU A 780 5.38 11.88 -45.58
N LEU A 781 5.45 12.84 -46.51
CA LEU A 781 5.08 12.65 -47.92
C LEU A 781 6.22 12.14 -48.81
N GLU A 782 7.47 12.51 -48.53
CA GLU A 782 8.64 12.00 -49.23
C GLU A 782 9.37 10.94 -48.40
N THR A 783 9.99 9.98 -49.09
CA THR A 783 10.87 9.00 -48.47
C THR A 783 12.08 9.70 -47.84
N PRO A 784 12.33 9.52 -46.52
CA PRO A 784 13.55 10.00 -45.88
C PRO A 784 14.81 9.56 -46.64
N ARG A 785 15.87 10.36 -46.54
CA ARG A 785 17.14 10.11 -47.25
C ARG A 785 18.33 10.25 -46.31
N LEU A 786 19.24 9.28 -46.38
CA LEU A 786 20.51 9.24 -45.64
C LEU A 786 21.62 8.93 -46.63
N GLN A 787 22.47 9.92 -46.89
CA GLN A 787 23.52 9.85 -47.92
C GLN A 787 24.89 10.21 -47.34
N VAL A 788 25.92 9.46 -47.72
CA VAL A 788 27.33 9.82 -47.50
C VAL A 788 27.77 10.69 -48.67
N LEU A 789 28.50 11.77 -48.40
CA LEU A 789 28.97 12.70 -49.42
C LEU A 789 30.49 12.60 -49.63
N ASN A 790 30.91 12.76 -50.88
CA ASN A 790 32.31 13.01 -51.24
C ASN A 790 32.70 14.46 -50.87
N PRO A 791 34.01 14.78 -50.75
CA PRO A 791 34.49 16.15 -50.55
C PRO A 791 34.03 17.14 -51.64
N ASP A 792 33.75 16.66 -52.85
CA ASP A 792 33.22 17.44 -53.98
C ASP A 792 31.68 17.62 -53.95
N GLY A 793 30.99 17.11 -52.92
CA GLY A 793 29.54 17.22 -52.71
C GLY A 793 28.67 16.18 -53.44
N GLY A 794 29.25 15.29 -54.25
CA GLY A 794 28.52 14.18 -54.88
C GLY A 794 28.30 13.00 -53.92
N VAL A 795 27.21 12.23 -54.09
CA VAL A 795 26.90 11.06 -53.23
C VAL A 795 27.94 9.94 -53.40
N LEU A 796 28.40 9.39 -52.28
CA LEU A 796 29.36 8.26 -52.18
C LEU A 796 28.65 6.93 -51.89
N ASP A 797 27.66 6.95 -50.99
CA ASP A 797 26.81 5.82 -50.62
C ASP A 797 25.41 6.36 -50.27
N ASP A 798 24.37 5.60 -50.62
CA ASP A 798 22.96 5.96 -50.43
C ASP A 798 22.25 4.80 -49.71
N PHE A 799 21.53 5.12 -48.64
CA PHE A 799 21.00 4.13 -47.72
C PHE A 799 19.54 3.82 -48.06
N VAL A 800 19.15 2.55 -47.92
CA VAL A 800 17.82 2.08 -48.32
C VAL A 800 16.84 2.24 -47.17
N TYR A 801 15.85 3.11 -47.34
CA TYR A 801 14.78 3.30 -46.37
C TYR A 801 14.05 1.99 -46.00
N ARG A 802 13.73 1.81 -44.71
CA ARG A 802 13.21 0.61 -44.03
C ARG A 802 14.04 -0.68 -44.11
N ALA A 803 15.15 -0.70 -44.86
CA ALA A 803 16.13 -1.81 -44.83
C ALA A 803 17.41 -1.43 -44.05
N ASP A 804 17.96 -0.26 -44.34
CA ASP A 804 19.12 0.30 -43.66
C ASP A 804 18.73 1.26 -42.52
N PHE A 805 17.69 2.09 -42.69
CA PHE A 805 17.31 3.13 -41.72
C PHE A 805 15.82 3.53 -41.81
N VAL A 806 15.31 4.23 -40.79
CA VAL A 806 13.95 4.80 -40.71
C VAL A 806 13.95 6.12 -39.93
N GLU A 807 12.93 6.96 -40.09
CA GLU A 807 12.70 8.15 -39.26
C GLU A 807 12.52 7.82 -37.76
N VAL A 808 12.89 8.75 -36.88
CA VAL A 808 12.56 8.68 -35.44
C VAL A 808 11.43 9.68 -35.14
N PRO A 809 10.46 9.29 -34.31
CA PRO A 809 9.27 10.10 -34.07
C PRO A 809 9.47 11.15 -32.98
N GLY A 810 9.10 12.40 -33.27
CA GLY A 810 9.05 13.49 -32.29
C GLY A 810 8.82 14.87 -32.92
N HIS A 811 8.21 15.78 -32.14
CA HIS A 811 7.68 17.09 -32.59
C HIS A 811 8.65 18.04 -33.33
N LEU A 812 9.96 17.81 -33.27
CA LEU A 812 11.00 18.66 -33.89
C LEU A 812 12.03 17.83 -34.69
N GLN A 813 11.76 16.55 -34.94
CA GLN A 813 12.77 15.58 -35.40
C GLN A 813 12.89 15.48 -36.94
N TYR A 814 12.60 16.59 -37.63
CA TYR A 814 12.46 16.65 -39.09
C TYR A 814 13.28 17.79 -39.73
N GLY A 815 13.24 17.86 -41.05
CA GLY A 815 13.98 18.80 -41.90
C GLY A 815 15.21 18.17 -42.56
N THR A 816 15.99 19.02 -43.23
CA THR A 816 17.26 18.64 -43.89
C THR A 816 18.44 19.18 -43.12
N PHE A 817 19.45 18.34 -42.87
CA PHE A 817 20.73 18.75 -42.31
C PHE A 817 21.90 18.04 -42.98
N GLN A 818 23.01 18.77 -43.19
CA GLN A 818 24.26 18.24 -43.69
C GLN A 818 25.40 18.62 -42.73
N GLY A 819 26.27 17.67 -42.39
CA GLY A 819 27.44 17.92 -41.56
C GLY A 819 28.24 16.67 -41.22
N ARG A 820 29.32 16.85 -40.44
CA ARG A 820 30.27 15.77 -40.14
C ARG A 820 29.77 14.77 -39.11
N LEU A 821 29.95 13.49 -39.43
CA LEU A 821 29.64 12.34 -38.59
C LEU A 821 30.64 12.19 -37.43
N VAL A 822 30.13 12.24 -36.20
CA VAL A 822 30.86 11.94 -34.96
C VAL A 822 30.24 10.72 -34.29
N THR A 823 31.04 9.70 -33.95
CA THR A 823 30.57 8.61 -33.09
C THR A 823 30.72 8.99 -31.62
N LEU A 824 29.77 8.59 -30.77
CA LEU A 824 29.86 8.70 -29.31
C LEU A 824 29.91 7.32 -28.66
N SER A 825 31.04 7.02 -28.00
CA SER A 825 31.21 5.86 -27.12
C SER A 825 31.14 6.30 -25.66
N PHE A 826 30.42 5.56 -24.82
CA PHE A 826 30.23 5.86 -23.40
C PHE A 826 30.72 4.71 -22.53
N GLY A 827 31.47 5.02 -21.47
CA GLY A 827 31.74 4.10 -20.38
C GLY A 827 30.49 3.84 -19.52
N LEU A 828 30.63 2.96 -18.53
CA LEU A 828 29.57 2.65 -17.57
C LEU A 828 29.10 3.92 -16.82
N PRO A 829 27.82 4.01 -16.41
CA PRO A 829 27.35 5.13 -15.61
C PRO A 829 28.08 5.16 -14.25
N LYS A 830 28.61 6.34 -13.90
CA LYS A 830 29.11 6.63 -12.56
C LYS A 830 27.91 6.82 -11.63
N GLU A 831 28.00 6.30 -10.40
CA GLU A 831 26.85 6.15 -9.49
C GLU A 831 26.18 7.48 -9.04
N SER A 832 26.80 8.64 -9.33
CA SER A 832 26.37 9.98 -8.92
C SER A 832 26.15 10.97 -10.08
N ALA A 833 25.61 10.50 -11.21
CA ALA A 833 25.43 11.31 -12.42
C ALA A 833 24.38 12.46 -12.28
N ASP A 834 24.85 13.70 -12.24
CA ASP A 834 24.05 14.89 -12.59
C ASP A 834 23.84 14.99 -14.12
N ALA A 835 23.02 15.94 -14.58
CA ALA A 835 22.49 16.05 -15.94
C ALA A 835 23.51 16.26 -17.10
N ASP A 836 24.82 16.31 -16.82
CA ASP A 836 25.89 16.37 -17.82
C ASP A 836 27.14 15.57 -17.37
N ALA A 837 26.92 14.43 -16.70
CA ALA A 837 27.97 13.62 -16.08
C ALA A 837 29.04 13.06 -17.05
N TYR A 838 28.81 13.14 -18.35
CA TYR A 838 29.72 12.72 -19.41
C TYR A 838 30.36 13.89 -20.19
N GLY A 839 30.02 15.14 -19.88
CA GLY A 839 30.62 16.34 -20.50
C GLY A 839 30.39 16.47 -22.01
N VAL A 840 29.25 15.96 -22.51
CA VAL A 840 29.00 15.73 -23.95
C VAL A 840 29.04 17.02 -24.77
N HIS A 841 28.74 18.16 -24.14
CA HIS A 841 28.84 19.49 -24.74
C HIS A 841 30.25 19.87 -25.27
N ASN A 842 31.31 19.18 -24.84
CA ASN A 842 32.68 19.37 -25.36
C ASN A 842 33.03 18.40 -26.51
N LEU A 843 32.26 17.33 -26.69
CA LEU A 843 32.54 16.23 -27.62
C LEU A 843 31.83 16.40 -28.97
N VAL A 844 30.70 17.11 -29.01
CA VAL A 844 29.88 17.33 -30.20
C VAL A 844 29.50 18.81 -30.36
N LYS A 845 29.26 19.22 -31.61
CA LYS A 845 28.87 20.59 -31.96
C LYS A 845 27.57 20.61 -32.76
N ARG A 846 26.98 21.81 -32.91
CA ARG A 846 25.72 22.05 -33.62
C ARG A 846 25.77 21.80 -35.13
N ASP A 847 26.98 21.65 -35.68
CA ASP A 847 27.30 21.29 -37.05
C ASP A 847 27.59 19.78 -37.25
N ASN A 848 27.53 18.96 -36.20
CA ASN A 848 27.73 17.52 -36.30
C ASN A 848 26.43 16.72 -36.48
N ILE A 849 26.53 15.62 -37.22
CA ILE A 849 25.62 14.47 -37.14
C ILE A 849 26.24 13.46 -36.18
N VAL A 850 25.48 12.96 -35.22
CA VAL A 850 26.01 12.05 -34.18
C VAL A 850 25.49 10.63 -34.37
N LEU A 851 26.35 9.62 -34.24
CA LEU A 851 25.97 8.20 -34.17
C LEU A 851 26.09 7.69 -32.71
N ILE A 852 25.00 7.13 -32.18
CA ILE A 852 24.88 6.71 -30.78
C ILE A 852 24.13 5.35 -30.66
N GLU A 853 24.43 4.56 -29.63
CA GLU A 853 23.63 3.39 -29.27
C GLU A 853 22.30 3.79 -28.61
N LYS A 854 21.22 3.07 -28.89
CA LYS A 854 19.88 3.35 -28.34
C LYS A 854 19.83 3.35 -26.81
N SER A 855 20.70 2.56 -26.15
CA SER A 855 20.84 2.53 -24.68
C SER A 855 21.40 3.82 -24.08
N ASP A 856 22.09 4.65 -24.88
CA ASP A 856 22.78 5.86 -24.45
C ASP A 856 22.01 7.14 -24.83
N LEU A 857 20.83 7.02 -25.45
CA LEU A 857 20.04 8.15 -25.97
C LEU A 857 19.68 9.19 -24.91
N ASN A 858 19.54 8.79 -23.64
CA ASN A 858 19.28 9.71 -22.52
C ASN A 858 20.50 10.53 -22.07
N LYS A 859 21.69 10.30 -22.65
CA LYS A 859 22.94 11.02 -22.34
C LYS A 859 23.19 12.22 -23.26
N ILE A 860 22.33 12.49 -24.25
CA ILE A 860 22.49 13.56 -25.25
C ILE A 860 21.22 14.40 -25.40
N SER A 861 21.38 15.70 -25.68
CA SER A 861 20.27 16.61 -25.97
C SER A 861 20.25 17.02 -27.45
N LEU A 862 19.08 16.93 -28.09
CA LEU A 862 18.88 17.27 -29.51
C LEU A 862 19.24 18.73 -29.85
N GLY A 863 19.24 19.64 -28.87
CA GLY A 863 19.65 21.04 -29.05
C GLY A 863 21.17 21.26 -29.20
N MET A 864 21.98 20.23 -28.97
CA MET A 864 23.45 20.30 -29.07
C MET A 864 23.98 19.96 -30.47
N VAL A 865 23.24 19.17 -31.26
CA VAL A 865 23.69 18.58 -32.54
C VAL A 865 23.02 19.23 -33.77
N GLY A 866 23.39 18.80 -34.97
CA GLY A 866 22.71 19.13 -36.23
C GLY A 866 21.81 18.00 -36.75
N GLY A 867 22.17 16.74 -36.51
CA GLY A 867 21.36 15.54 -36.77
C GLY A 867 21.78 14.37 -35.86
N LEU A 868 20.96 13.32 -35.79
CA LEU A 868 21.21 12.19 -34.89
C LEU A 868 20.81 10.84 -35.51
N LEU A 869 21.76 9.91 -35.57
CA LEU A 869 21.61 8.53 -35.98
C LEU A 869 21.65 7.63 -34.73
N ILE A 870 20.61 6.83 -34.52
CA ILE A 870 20.47 5.95 -33.37
C ILE A 870 20.59 4.50 -33.85
N ILE A 871 21.55 3.73 -33.32
CA ILE A 871 21.73 2.33 -33.70
C ILE A 871 20.55 1.52 -33.14
N ALA A 872 19.79 0.88 -34.04
CA ALA A 872 18.63 0.07 -33.70
C ALA A 872 19.04 -1.18 -32.90
N SER A 873 18.36 -1.44 -31.78
CA SER A 873 18.65 -2.59 -30.93
C SER A 873 17.86 -3.83 -31.34
N ASN A 874 16.66 -3.65 -31.90
CA ASN A 874 15.81 -4.72 -32.41
C ASN A 874 15.50 -4.50 -33.90
N PRO A 875 15.38 -5.55 -34.74
CA PRO A 875 14.97 -5.41 -36.14
C PRO A 875 13.60 -4.73 -36.31
N THR A 876 12.70 -4.87 -35.34
CA THR A 876 11.39 -4.22 -35.33
C THR A 876 11.47 -2.70 -35.20
N ASP A 877 12.57 -2.13 -34.67
CA ASP A 877 12.76 -0.68 -34.57
C ASP A 877 12.72 0.01 -35.95
N LEU A 878 13.07 -0.71 -37.03
CA LEU A 878 13.03 -0.23 -38.42
C LEU A 878 11.65 -0.38 -39.09
N MET A 879 10.77 -1.20 -38.51
CA MET A 879 9.43 -1.49 -39.04
C MET A 879 8.36 -0.55 -38.50
N VAL A 880 8.60 0.05 -37.33
CA VAL A 880 7.71 1.03 -36.71
C VAL A 880 7.57 2.28 -37.60
N ARG A 881 6.37 2.85 -37.62
CA ARG A 881 6.08 4.25 -38.00
C ARG A 881 5.34 4.90 -36.82
N GLN A 882 5.36 6.22 -36.67
CA GLN A 882 4.43 6.95 -35.80
C GLN A 882 4.01 8.25 -36.51
N LEU A 883 2.93 8.91 -36.08
CA LEU A 883 2.52 10.20 -36.62
C LEU A 883 3.00 11.35 -35.72
N TYR A 884 3.18 12.53 -36.31
CA TYR A 884 3.59 13.72 -35.59
C TYR A 884 2.36 14.45 -35.01
N PRO A 885 2.34 14.80 -33.70
CA PRO A 885 1.22 15.56 -33.10
C PRO A 885 1.14 16.99 -33.67
N SER A 886 -0.07 17.50 -33.95
CA SER A 886 -0.26 18.88 -34.45
C SER A 886 -0.68 19.88 -33.37
N ASP A 887 0.12 20.93 -33.25
CA ASP A 887 -0.32 22.26 -32.82
C ASP A 887 0.45 23.30 -33.66
N VAL A 888 -0.26 24.11 -34.45
CA VAL A 888 0.34 25.16 -35.30
C VAL A 888 -0.28 26.50 -34.91
N PRO A 889 0.49 27.39 -34.27
CA PRO A 889 1.39 28.24 -35.04
C PRO A 889 2.85 28.26 -34.54
N VAL A 890 3.79 28.19 -35.49
CA VAL A 890 5.23 28.16 -35.21
C VAL A 890 5.77 29.56 -34.91
N PHE A 891 6.17 29.78 -33.65
CA PHE A 891 7.01 30.92 -33.24
C PHE A 891 8.39 30.46 -32.75
N ASN A 892 9.05 29.66 -33.60
CA ASN A 892 10.49 29.35 -33.63
C ASN A 892 11.10 28.50 -32.48
N THR A 893 11.28 27.21 -32.74
CA THR A 893 12.40 26.40 -32.19
C THR A 893 12.99 25.50 -33.28
N ARG A 894 14.31 25.34 -33.31
CA ARG A 894 15.08 24.62 -34.35
C ARG A 894 14.66 23.16 -34.47
N THR A 895 14.55 22.65 -35.70
CA THR A 895 14.34 21.24 -36.01
C THR A 895 15.67 20.53 -36.30
N THR A 896 15.73 19.22 -36.06
CA THR A 896 16.94 18.38 -36.12
C THR A 896 16.52 17.00 -36.66
N PRO A 897 16.91 16.55 -37.86
CA PRO A 897 16.53 15.22 -38.34
C PRO A 897 17.12 14.11 -37.47
N VAL A 898 16.28 13.14 -37.09
CA VAL A 898 16.66 11.97 -36.27
C VAL A 898 16.22 10.69 -36.97
N MET A 899 17.09 9.68 -37.02
CA MET A 899 16.84 8.40 -37.70
C MET A 899 17.35 7.20 -36.90
N TYR A 900 16.66 6.06 -36.95
CA TYR A 900 17.20 4.78 -36.52
C TYR A 900 17.96 4.16 -37.69
N ILE A 901 19.15 3.61 -37.43
CA ILE A 901 19.99 2.93 -38.42
C ILE A 901 20.25 1.48 -37.98
N SER A 902 20.18 0.53 -38.91
CA SER A 902 20.43 -0.88 -38.63
C SER A 902 21.90 -1.10 -38.24
N PRO A 903 22.24 -2.08 -37.37
CA PRO A 903 23.64 -2.37 -37.04
C PRO A 903 24.52 -2.69 -38.26
N ALA A 904 23.94 -3.32 -39.30
CA ALA A 904 24.65 -3.63 -40.54
C ALA A 904 24.88 -2.37 -41.40
N ALA A 905 23.93 -1.44 -41.42
CA ALA A 905 24.05 -0.14 -42.08
C ALA A 905 25.02 0.78 -41.33
N ALA A 906 24.97 0.80 -40.00
CA ALA A 906 25.92 1.55 -39.17
C ALA A 906 27.37 1.07 -39.38
N ASP A 907 27.58 -0.24 -39.48
CA ASP A 907 28.91 -0.77 -39.83
C ASP A 907 29.33 -0.47 -41.28
N ARG A 908 28.39 -0.49 -42.25
CA ARG A 908 28.65 -0.05 -43.64
C ARG A 908 29.08 1.42 -43.68
N LEU A 909 28.37 2.27 -42.94
CA LEU A 909 28.64 3.70 -42.78
C LEU A 909 30.04 3.95 -42.21
N LEU A 910 30.39 3.27 -41.11
CA LEU A 910 31.70 3.42 -40.45
C LEU A 910 32.87 2.89 -41.29
N ARG A 911 32.65 1.87 -42.14
CA ARG A 911 33.69 1.35 -43.04
C ARG A 911 34.19 2.37 -44.07
N HIS A 912 33.38 3.35 -44.48
CA HIS A 912 33.84 4.47 -45.33
C HIS A 912 34.85 5.37 -44.60
N ALA A 913 34.81 5.43 -43.27
CA ALA A 913 35.79 6.13 -42.43
C ALA A 913 36.98 5.25 -42.01
N GLY A 914 37.04 3.99 -42.46
CA GLY A 914 38.04 3.02 -42.01
C GLY A 914 37.85 2.54 -40.55
N ALA A 915 36.66 2.69 -39.99
CA ALA A 915 36.27 2.23 -38.66
C ALA A 915 35.25 1.07 -38.73
N SER A 916 34.88 0.49 -37.60
CA SER A 916 33.78 -0.50 -37.51
C SER A 916 32.86 -0.28 -36.31
N LEU A 917 31.67 -0.88 -36.36
CA LEU A 917 30.74 -0.82 -35.22
C LEU A 917 31.28 -1.58 -34.00
N ASP A 918 32.03 -2.67 -34.21
CA ASP A 918 32.68 -3.41 -33.12
C ASP A 918 33.85 -2.64 -32.48
N GLU A 919 34.56 -1.78 -33.24
CA GLU A 919 35.56 -0.86 -32.69
C GLU A 919 34.89 0.17 -31.75
N MET A 920 33.78 0.76 -32.17
CA MET A 920 32.97 1.70 -31.36
C MET A 920 32.45 1.05 -30.07
N ARG A 921 31.96 -0.20 -30.15
CA ARG A 921 31.46 -0.97 -29.00
C ARG A 921 32.59 -1.41 -28.06
N THR A 922 33.71 -1.88 -28.60
CA THR A 922 34.91 -2.22 -27.82
C THR A 922 35.45 -0.99 -27.10
N THR A 923 35.44 0.17 -27.76
CA THR A 923 35.79 1.46 -27.14
C THR A 923 34.90 1.74 -25.93
N SER A 924 33.57 1.67 -26.07
CA SER A 924 32.63 1.87 -24.95
C SER A 924 32.88 0.94 -23.75
N VAL A 925 33.20 -0.34 -24.00
CA VAL A 925 33.54 -1.31 -22.93
C VAL A 925 34.89 -1.02 -22.28
N SER A 926 35.81 -0.33 -22.97
CA SER A 926 37.15 0.01 -22.46
C SER A 926 37.23 1.34 -21.69
N LEU A 927 36.15 2.13 -21.65
CA LEU A 927 36.11 3.44 -20.99
C LEU A 927 35.84 3.33 -19.48
N ASP A 928 36.52 4.17 -18.67
CA ASP A 928 36.25 4.26 -17.24
C ASP A 928 34.82 4.78 -16.97
N PRO A 929 34.21 4.44 -15.80
CA PRO A 929 32.87 4.91 -15.46
C PRO A 929 32.72 6.44 -15.47
N GLY A 930 31.79 6.93 -16.27
CA GLY A 930 31.53 8.36 -16.50
C GLY A 930 32.37 9.02 -17.60
N GLN A 931 33.27 8.30 -18.29
CA GLN A 931 33.93 8.82 -19.49
C GLN A 931 33.07 8.65 -20.75
N ALA A 932 33.22 9.58 -21.68
CA ALA A 932 32.72 9.46 -23.05
C ALA A 932 33.80 9.95 -24.04
N ILE A 933 33.82 9.37 -25.24
CA ILE A 933 34.68 9.80 -26.35
C ILE A 933 33.81 10.13 -27.56
N GLY A 934 34.03 11.31 -28.12
CA GLY A 934 33.57 11.70 -29.46
C GLY A 934 34.70 11.54 -30.47
N ARG A 935 34.47 10.79 -31.55
CA ARG A 935 35.41 10.62 -32.66
C ARG A 935 34.80 11.15 -33.95
N ASP A 936 35.34 12.27 -34.44
CA ASP A 936 35.08 12.74 -35.81
C ASP A 936 35.60 11.69 -36.79
N THR A 937 34.72 11.25 -37.68
CA THR A 937 35.02 10.20 -38.67
C THR A 937 35.56 10.75 -39.98
N GLY A 938 35.50 12.07 -40.20
CA GLY A 938 35.86 12.72 -41.45
C GLY A 938 34.83 12.56 -42.58
N LEU A 939 33.71 11.86 -42.35
CA LEU A 939 32.61 11.75 -43.31
C LEU A 939 31.61 12.90 -43.14
N ASP A 940 31.26 13.57 -44.24
CA ASP A 940 30.09 14.43 -44.32
C ASP A 940 28.87 13.61 -44.76
N LEU A 941 27.76 13.75 -44.03
CA LEU A 941 26.48 13.10 -44.34
C LEU A 941 25.42 14.14 -44.65
N ALA A 942 24.46 13.78 -45.50
CA ALA A 942 23.17 14.46 -45.63
C ALA A 942 22.05 13.60 -45.04
N MET A 943 21.22 14.20 -44.19
CA MET A 943 20.00 13.63 -43.63
C MET A 943 18.81 14.50 -44.03
N THR A 944 17.78 13.89 -44.59
CA THR A 944 16.50 14.53 -44.92
C THR A 944 15.35 13.71 -44.35
N VAL A 945 14.50 14.36 -43.55
CA VAL A 945 13.16 13.88 -43.17
C VAL A 945 12.19 15.02 -43.50
N ASP A 946 11.60 15.02 -44.69
CA ASP A 946 10.72 16.12 -45.12
C ASP A 946 9.27 15.85 -44.70
N VAL A 947 8.66 16.83 -44.02
CA VAL A 947 7.26 16.77 -43.57
C VAL A 947 6.56 18.06 -43.98
N ARG A 948 5.42 17.91 -44.65
CA ARG A 948 4.69 19.04 -45.23
C ARG A 948 3.34 19.22 -44.51
N PRO A 949 2.95 20.45 -44.14
CA PRO A 949 1.56 20.74 -43.78
C PRO A 949 0.65 20.57 -45.02
N PRO A 950 -0.66 20.32 -44.84
CA PRO A 950 -1.59 20.21 -45.97
C PRO A 950 -1.62 21.51 -46.78
N GLU A 951 -1.87 21.39 -48.09
CA GLU A 951 -1.92 22.56 -48.99
C GLU A 951 -3.11 23.49 -48.69
N ASP A 952 -4.17 22.96 -48.06
CA ASP A 952 -5.29 23.71 -47.51
C ASP A 952 -5.55 23.25 -46.06
N LEU A 953 -5.20 24.12 -45.11
CA LEU A 953 -5.42 23.93 -43.66
C LEU A 953 -6.91 23.79 -43.28
N SER A 954 -7.85 24.11 -44.17
CA SER A 954 -9.29 23.99 -43.95
C SER A 954 -9.92 22.76 -44.62
N ALA A 955 -9.19 22.07 -45.50
CA ALA A 955 -9.65 20.86 -46.17
C ALA A 955 -9.42 19.58 -45.33
N GLU A 956 -8.40 19.56 -44.47
CA GLU A 956 -8.10 18.40 -43.62
C GLU A 956 -9.08 18.31 -42.44
N LYS A 957 -9.91 17.26 -42.45
CA LYS A 957 -10.96 17.02 -41.46
C LYS A 957 -10.70 15.76 -40.66
N SER A 958 -10.90 15.88 -39.35
CA SER A 958 -10.96 14.78 -38.39
C SER A 958 -12.43 14.52 -38.02
N HIS A 959 -12.85 13.26 -38.01
CA HIS A 959 -14.25 12.86 -37.91
C HIS A 959 -14.53 12.10 -36.61
N TYR A 960 -15.21 12.72 -35.64
CA TYR A 960 -15.71 12.01 -34.45
C TYR A 960 -17.00 11.28 -34.80
N VAL A 961 -17.15 10.01 -34.38
CA VAL A 961 -18.36 9.21 -34.63
C VAL A 961 -19.01 8.82 -33.31
N LEU A 962 -20.24 9.31 -33.09
CA LEU A 962 -20.95 9.22 -31.82
C LEU A 962 -22.30 8.51 -31.97
N GLY A 963 -22.51 7.45 -31.19
CA GLY A 963 -23.77 6.71 -31.07
C GLY A 963 -24.23 6.64 -29.61
N VAL A 964 -25.54 6.65 -29.36
CA VAL A 964 -26.09 6.85 -28.01
C VAL A 964 -27.15 5.80 -27.69
N ILE A 965 -27.10 5.24 -26.47
CA ILE A 965 -28.20 4.53 -25.82
C ILE A 965 -28.67 5.41 -24.66
N PRO A 966 -29.88 5.99 -24.70
CA PRO A 966 -30.40 6.80 -23.60
C PRO A 966 -30.78 5.92 -22.39
N GLY A 967 -30.64 6.45 -21.19
CA GLY A 967 -31.04 5.77 -19.95
C GLY A 967 -32.55 5.59 -19.84
N ALA A 968 -32.99 4.65 -19.02
CA ALA A 968 -34.41 4.35 -18.83
C ALA A 968 -35.25 5.58 -18.39
N ASP A 969 -34.65 6.48 -17.61
CA ASP A 969 -35.29 7.71 -17.11
C ASP A 969 -34.99 8.97 -17.97
N SER A 970 -34.53 8.80 -19.20
CA SER A 970 -34.29 9.93 -20.12
C SER A 970 -35.57 10.68 -20.49
N GLU A 971 -36.71 9.98 -20.63
CA GLU A 971 -38.00 10.61 -20.91
C GLU A 971 -38.60 11.34 -19.69
N SER A 972 -38.19 10.98 -18.46
CA SER A 972 -38.63 11.65 -17.23
C SER A 972 -37.75 12.87 -16.86
N GLY A 973 -36.65 13.09 -17.60
CA GLY A 973 -35.70 14.17 -17.38
C GLY A 973 -34.79 13.98 -16.15
N GLN A 974 -34.69 12.75 -15.64
CA GLN A 974 -33.89 12.44 -14.44
C GLN A 974 -32.54 11.77 -14.76
N ASP A 975 -32.33 11.32 -16.00
CA ASP A 975 -31.05 10.81 -16.49
C ASP A 975 -30.02 11.95 -16.66
N LEU A 976 -29.29 12.22 -15.58
CA LEU A 976 -28.23 13.25 -15.50
C LEU A 976 -26.81 12.68 -15.63
N HIS A 977 -26.65 11.35 -15.65
CA HIS A 977 -25.34 10.69 -15.60
C HIS A 977 -25.04 9.94 -16.87
N VAL A 978 -23.79 10.05 -17.35
CA VAL A 978 -23.38 9.43 -18.61
C VAL A 978 -22.09 8.64 -18.50
N ILE A 979 -22.10 7.47 -19.14
CA ILE A 979 -20.94 6.61 -19.34
C ILE A 979 -20.47 6.79 -20.79
N VAL A 980 -19.19 7.09 -20.99
CA VAL A 980 -18.56 7.09 -22.31
C VAL A 980 -17.82 5.77 -22.50
N VAL A 981 -18.03 5.12 -23.64
CA VAL A 981 -17.20 4.01 -24.12
C VAL A 981 -16.51 4.49 -25.39
N SER A 982 -15.20 4.39 -25.46
CA SER A 982 -14.42 5.00 -26.52
C SER A 982 -13.28 4.13 -27.02
N ALA A 983 -12.89 4.39 -28.27
CA ALA A 983 -11.73 3.81 -28.94
C ALA A 983 -11.32 4.77 -30.07
N TYR A 984 -10.03 5.04 -30.24
CA TYR A 984 -9.56 5.69 -31.46
C TYR A 984 -9.68 4.72 -32.64
N TYR A 985 -9.93 5.25 -33.85
CA TYR A 985 -10.09 4.44 -35.06
C TYR A 985 -9.06 4.73 -36.16
N ASP A 986 -8.33 5.84 -36.01
CA ASP A 986 -7.26 6.19 -36.93
C ASP A 986 -6.05 5.28 -36.74
N GLY A 987 -5.33 5.04 -37.84
CA GLY A 987 -4.10 4.28 -37.90
C GLY A 987 -2.97 5.13 -38.47
N LEU A 988 -1.84 4.49 -38.79
CA LEU A 988 -0.66 5.19 -39.30
C LEU A 988 -0.65 5.39 -40.82
N GLY A 989 -1.68 4.96 -41.55
CA GLY A 989 -1.83 5.22 -42.98
C GLY A 989 -0.93 4.36 -43.89
N VAL A 990 -0.46 4.99 -44.96
CA VAL A 990 0.46 4.41 -45.96
C VAL A 990 1.76 5.20 -45.94
N GLY A 991 2.90 4.52 -45.79
CA GLY A 991 4.22 5.16 -45.81
C GLY A 991 4.57 5.75 -47.18
N PRO A 992 5.57 6.65 -47.25
CA PRO A 992 6.05 7.19 -48.54
C PRO A 992 6.64 6.10 -49.45
N ASP A 993 7.00 4.95 -48.89
CA ASP A 993 7.42 3.72 -49.58
C ASP A 993 6.26 2.83 -50.05
N GLY A 994 5.00 3.22 -49.79
CA GLY A 994 3.81 2.46 -50.15
C GLY A 994 3.39 1.38 -49.14
N THR A 995 4.15 1.17 -48.07
CA THR A 995 3.81 0.19 -47.02
C THR A 995 2.61 0.66 -46.19
N ILE A 996 1.57 -0.17 -46.15
CA ILE A 996 0.34 0.10 -45.38
C ILE A 996 0.52 -0.36 -43.93
N TYR A 997 0.03 0.44 -42.99
CA TYR A 997 0.01 0.16 -41.55
C TYR A 997 -1.41 -0.18 -41.10
N PRO A 998 -1.78 -1.47 -40.94
CA PRO A 998 -3.20 -1.85 -40.89
C PRO A 998 -3.89 -1.60 -39.55
N GLY A 999 -3.15 -1.57 -38.43
CA GLY A 999 -3.66 -1.24 -37.09
C GLY A 999 -4.78 -2.16 -36.59
N ALA A 1000 -4.71 -3.47 -36.92
CA ALA A 1000 -5.76 -4.44 -36.63
C ALA A 1000 -5.98 -4.66 -35.12
N ASN A 1001 -4.91 -4.83 -34.34
CA ASN A 1001 -4.97 -4.86 -32.89
C ASN A 1001 -4.99 -3.44 -32.31
N ASP A 1002 -4.09 -2.57 -32.78
CA ASP A 1002 -3.79 -1.25 -32.19
C ASP A 1002 -5.08 -0.46 -31.85
N ASN A 1003 -5.84 -0.14 -32.90
CA ASN A 1003 -7.02 0.71 -32.83
C ASN A 1003 -8.31 0.00 -33.29
N ALA A 1004 -8.27 -0.75 -34.40
CA ALA A 1004 -9.46 -1.39 -34.96
C ALA A 1004 -10.12 -2.39 -34.01
N SER A 1005 -9.34 -3.08 -33.15
CA SER A 1005 -9.89 -4.02 -32.16
C SER A 1005 -10.70 -3.36 -31.06
N GLY A 1006 -10.34 -2.13 -30.67
CA GLY A 1006 -11.08 -1.33 -29.71
C GLY A 1006 -12.45 -0.95 -30.26
N VAL A 1007 -12.46 -0.36 -31.46
CA VAL A 1007 -13.67 0.09 -32.17
C VAL A 1007 -14.64 -1.07 -32.46
N ALA A 1008 -14.13 -2.19 -32.96
CA ALA A 1008 -14.96 -3.36 -33.25
C ALA A 1008 -15.55 -3.97 -31.96
N THR A 1009 -14.78 -3.99 -30.87
CA THR A 1009 -15.27 -4.44 -29.56
C THR A 1009 -16.34 -3.48 -29.03
N MET A 1010 -16.14 -2.17 -29.18
CA MET A 1010 -17.12 -1.14 -28.80
C MET A 1010 -18.46 -1.29 -29.56
N LEU A 1011 -18.43 -1.59 -30.86
CA LEU A 1011 -19.64 -1.81 -31.67
C LEU A 1011 -20.42 -3.06 -31.20
N GLU A 1012 -19.73 -4.17 -30.92
CA GLU A 1012 -20.37 -5.37 -30.35
C GLU A 1012 -20.95 -5.12 -28.95
N LEU A 1013 -20.25 -4.36 -28.09
CA LEU A 1013 -20.76 -3.95 -26.78
C LEU A 1013 -22.05 -3.11 -26.91
N ALA A 1014 -22.07 -2.17 -27.86
CA ALA A 1014 -23.24 -1.35 -28.15
C ALA A 1014 -24.43 -2.20 -28.66
N ARG A 1015 -24.17 -3.17 -29.56
CA ARG A 1015 -25.17 -4.14 -30.02
C ARG A 1015 -25.75 -4.96 -28.87
N LEU A 1016 -24.91 -5.47 -27.99
CA LEU A 1016 -25.32 -6.28 -26.85
C LEU A 1016 -26.16 -5.47 -25.86
N LEU A 1017 -25.74 -4.26 -25.50
CA LEU A 1017 -26.51 -3.36 -24.64
C LEU A 1017 -27.86 -2.97 -25.26
N LYS A 1018 -27.91 -2.72 -26.58
CA LYS A 1018 -29.16 -2.40 -27.28
C LYS A 1018 -30.14 -3.59 -27.37
N GLN A 1019 -29.64 -4.82 -27.34
CA GLN A 1019 -30.42 -6.06 -27.38
C GLN A 1019 -30.62 -6.72 -25.99
N SER A 1020 -30.07 -6.11 -24.94
CA SER A 1020 -30.15 -6.57 -23.56
C SER A 1020 -31.59 -6.47 -23.03
N PRO A 1021 -32.08 -7.46 -22.26
CA PRO A 1021 -33.31 -7.31 -21.49
C PRO A 1021 -33.15 -6.35 -20.29
N TYR A 1022 -31.92 -5.93 -20.00
CA TYR A 1022 -31.56 -4.90 -19.03
C TYR A 1022 -31.15 -3.64 -19.78
N GLN A 1023 -32.10 -2.73 -19.99
CA GLN A 1023 -31.79 -1.36 -20.40
C GLN A 1023 -30.95 -0.69 -19.30
N PRO A 1024 -29.92 0.12 -19.63
CA PRO A 1024 -29.23 0.91 -18.63
C PRO A 1024 -30.16 1.99 -18.08
N ASP A 1025 -30.03 2.30 -16.80
CA ASP A 1025 -30.80 3.37 -16.15
C ASP A 1025 -30.15 4.74 -16.44
N LYS A 1026 -28.87 4.76 -16.84
CA LYS A 1026 -28.05 5.91 -17.27
C LYS A 1026 -27.84 5.95 -18.79
N THR A 1027 -27.63 7.14 -19.38
CA THR A 1027 -27.19 7.25 -20.78
C THR A 1027 -25.78 6.66 -20.99
N ILE A 1028 -25.58 5.99 -22.14
CA ILE A 1028 -24.27 5.49 -22.59
C ILE A 1028 -23.98 6.08 -23.99
N ILE A 1029 -22.84 6.75 -24.14
CA ILE A 1029 -22.33 7.28 -25.41
C ILE A 1029 -21.15 6.41 -25.87
N PHE A 1030 -21.20 5.94 -27.11
CA PHE A 1030 -20.13 5.24 -27.81
C PHE A 1030 -19.43 6.22 -28.75
N VAL A 1031 -18.12 6.40 -28.60
CA VAL A 1031 -17.33 7.39 -29.35
C VAL A 1031 -16.14 6.72 -30.04
N ALA A 1032 -16.20 6.61 -31.37
CA ALA A 1032 -14.99 6.39 -32.16
C ALA A 1032 -14.35 7.74 -32.47
N TRP A 1033 -13.07 7.91 -32.17
CA TRP A 1033 -12.39 9.20 -32.27
C TRP A 1033 -11.11 9.18 -33.14
N PRO A 1034 -10.76 10.31 -33.78
CA PRO A 1034 -9.55 10.46 -34.60
C PRO A 1034 -8.37 11.06 -33.81
N ALA A 1035 -7.18 11.02 -34.40
CA ALA A 1035 -5.91 11.55 -33.89
C ALA A 1035 -5.35 10.86 -32.62
N GLY A 1036 -5.73 9.60 -32.37
CA GLY A 1036 -5.16 8.79 -31.28
C GLY A 1036 -3.69 8.43 -31.55
N GLU A 1037 -3.39 8.00 -32.78
CA GLU A 1037 -2.03 7.73 -33.28
C GLU A 1037 -1.12 8.97 -33.31
N ARG A 1038 -1.74 10.15 -33.18
CA ARG A 1038 -1.09 11.47 -33.15
C ARG A 1038 -0.93 11.99 -31.71
N GLY A 1039 -1.28 11.20 -30.70
CA GLY A 1039 -1.11 11.52 -29.28
C GLY A 1039 -2.01 12.65 -28.74
N GLU A 1040 -3.00 13.11 -29.51
CA GLU A 1040 -3.82 14.27 -29.12
C GLU A 1040 -4.81 13.95 -27.99
N GLY A 1041 -5.22 12.68 -27.87
CA GLY A 1041 -6.12 12.20 -26.83
C GLY A 1041 -7.58 12.63 -27.02
N LEU A 1042 -8.49 11.87 -26.41
CA LEU A 1042 -9.91 12.21 -26.42
C LEU A 1042 -10.22 13.25 -25.35
N SER A 1043 -10.74 14.43 -25.74
CA SER A 1043 -11.31 15.37 -24.77
C SER A 1043 -12.80 15.11 -24.57
N VAL A 1044 -13.15 14.74 -23.33
CA VAL A 1044 -14.55 14.67 -22.89
C VAL A 1044 -15.24 16.03 -22.99
N THR A 1045 -14.53 17.12 -22.72
CA THR A 1045 -15.08 18.49 -22.86
C THR A 1045 -15.50 18.77 -24.29
N THR A 1046 -14.70 18.34 -25.27
CA THR A 1046 -15.06 18.42 -26.69
C THR A 1046 -16.32 17.61 -26.97
N ILE A 1047 -16.37 16.32 -26.60
CA ILE A 1047 -17.54 15.43 -26.81
C ILE A 1047 -18.83 16.05 -26.26
N MET A 1048 -18.83 16.45 -24.98
CA MET A 1048 -20.04 16.92 -24.30
C MET A 1048 -20.51 18.29 -24.82
N ASN A 1049 -19.66 19.01 -25.55
CA ASN A 1049 -19.98 20.29 -26.20
C ASN A 1049 -20.25 20.14 -27.72
N LEU A 1050 -20.15 18.94 -28.30
CA LEU A 1050 -20.52 18.73 -29.71
C LEU A 1050 -22.04 18.89 -29.90
N ARG A 1051 -22.84 18.30 -29.00
CA ARG A 1051 -24.30 18.23 -29.09
C ARG A 1051 -24.98 19.04 -27.99
N THR A 1052 -25.85 19.97 -28.39
CA THR A 1052 -26.72 20.73 -27.48
C THR A 1052 -27.54 19.80 -26.59
N GLY A 1053 -27.48 20.02 -25.27
CA GLY A 1053 -28.13 19.21 -24.24
C GLY A 1053 -27.18 18.23 -23.53
N PHE A 1054 -26.12 17.74 -24.18
CA PHE A 1054 -25.07 16.95 -23.51
C PHE A 1054 -24.28 17.78 -22.49
N GLU A 1055 -24.20 19.09 -22.70
CA GLU A 1055 -23.56 20.05 -21.79
C GLU A 1055 -23.98 19.86 -20.32
N HIS A 1056 -25.24 19.49 -20.07
CA HIS A 1056 -25.86 19.31 -18.76
C HIS A 1056 -25.61 17.93 -18.10
N LEU A 1057 -25.08 16.95 -18.84
CA LEU A 1057 -24.83 15.60 -18.32
C LEU A 1057 -23.50 15.54 -17.55
N GLU A 1058 -23.52 14.89 -16.38
CA GLU A 1058 -22.34 14.64 -15.55
C GLU A 1058 -21.68 13.33 -15.98
N VAL A 1059 -20.49 13.42 -16.57
CA VAL A 1059 -19.72 12.27 -17.08
C VAL A 1059 -19.11 11.51 -15.92
N GLU A 1060 -19.70 10.37 -15.60
CA GLU A 1060 -19.38 9.58 -14.41
C GLU A 1060 -18.17 8.67 -14.68
N ALA A 1061 -18.13 8.06 -15.86
CA ALA A 1061 -17.10 7.11 -16.26
C ALA A 1061 -16.76 7.18 -17.75
N VAL A 1062 -15.50 6.89 -18.09
CA VAL A 1062 -15.01 6.68 -19.45
C VAL A 1062 -14.24 5.36 -19.52
N ILE A 1063 -14.53 4.53 -20.53
CA ILE A 1063 -13.84 3.26 -20.77
C ILE A 1063 -13.19 3.29 -22.15
N GLU A 1064 -11.85 3.31 -22.19
CA GLU A 1064 -11.08 3.24 -23.44
C GLU A 1064 -10.73 1.80 -23.79
N LEU A 1065 -10.92 1.42 -25.06
CA LEU A 1065 -10.57 0.12 -25.61
C LEU A 1065 -9.50 0.29 -26.70
N SER A 1066 -8.33 -0.31 -26.50
CA SER A 1066 -7.18 -0.21 -27.41
C SER A 1066 -6.33 -1.47 -27.31
N GLY A 1067 -5.84 -2.05 -28.41
CA GLY A 1067 -4.99 -3.24 -28.36
C GLY A 1067 -5.59 -4.46 -27.65
N VAL A 1068 -6.90 -4.71 -27.75
CA VAL A 1068 -7.62 -5.69 -26.90
C VAL A 1068 -7.55 -7.16 -27.38
N ALA A 1069 -6.81 -7.45 -28.46
CA ALA A 1069 -7.02 -8.66 -29.26
C ALA A 1069 -5.76 -9.49 -29.59
N ALA A 1070 -4.56 -8.94 -29.41
CA ALA A 1070 -3.28 -9.60 -29.68
C ALA A 1070 -2.22 -9.28 -28.59
N GLY A 1071 -1.02 -9.86 -28.71
CA GLY A 1071 0.07 -9.69 -27.75
C GLY A 1071 0.43 -10.94 -26.93
N ASN A 1072 1.65 -11.03 -26.42
CA ASN A 1072 2.24 -12.24 -25.81
C ASN A 1072 1.64 -12.68 -24.46
N GLY A 1073 0.94 -11.81 -23.74
CA GLY A 1073 0.45 -12.05 -22.39
C GLY A 1073 -0.74 -13.01 -22.30
N LYS A 1074 -1.15 -13.31 -21.05
CA LYS A 1074 -2.25 -14.26 -20.72
C LYS A 1074 -3.38 -13.62 -19.91
N GLU A 1075 -3.44 -12.30 -19.91
CA GLU A 1075 -4.21 -11.48 -18.97
C GLU A 1075 -4.57 -10.14 -19.60
N ILE A 1076 -5.70 -9.57 -19.18
CA ILE A 1076 -6.12 -8.25 -19.61
C ILE A 1076 -5.25 -7.20 -18.91
N ALA A 1077 -4.71 -6.28 -19.69
CA ALA A 1077 -3.99 -5.11 -19.21
C ALA A 1077 -4.96 -3.97 -18.91
N VAL A 1078 -4.79 -3.34 -17.75
CA VAL A 1078 -5.51 -2.16 -17.31
C VAL A 1078 -4.49 -1.03 -17.11
N GLY A 1079 -4.71 0.11 -17.76
CA GLY A 1079 -3.76 1.22 -17.84
C GLY A 1079 -3.49 1.91 -16.49
N GLU A 1080 -2.30 2.48 -16.34
CA GLU A 1080 -1.87 3.16 -15.09
C GLU A 1080 -2.67 4.42 -14.76
N ASP A 1081 -3.39 4.97 -15.75
CA ASP A 1081 -4.33 6.08 -15.69
C ASP A 1081 -5.73 5.69 -15.16
N SER A 1082 -5.98 4.39 -14.95
CA SER A 1082 -7.31 3.88 -14.59
C SER A 1082 -7.65 4.11 -13.11
N SER A 1083 -8.87 4.62 -12.87
CA SER A 1083 -9.43 4.92 -11.55
C SER A 1083 -9.79 3.64 -10.78
N TYR A 1084 -9.27 3.50 -9.56
CA TYR A 1084 -9.31 2.26 -8.78
C TYR A 1084 -10.72 1.66 -8.61
N ARG A 1085 -11.76 2.47 -8.43
CA ARG A 1085 -13.14 1.98 -8.32
C ARG A 1085 -13.56 1.21 -9.58
N LEU A 1086 -13.31 1.75 -10.77
CA LEU A 1086 -13.56 1.04 -12.04
C LEU A 1086 -12.62 -0.15 -12.22
N VAL A 1087 -11.33 -0.01 -11.89
CA VAL A 1087 -10.37 -1.14 -11.89
C VAL A 1087 -10.88 -2.28 -11.00
N ARG A 1088 -11.46 -1.98 -9.84
CA ARG A 1088 -11.99 -2.98 -8.89
C ARG A 1088 -13.31 -3.60 -9.35
N LEU A 1089 -14.17 -2.84 -10.01
CA LEU A 1089 -15.35 -3.39 -10.69
C LEU A 1089 -14.92 -4.36 -11.79
N PHE A 1090 -13.99 -3.93 -12.64
CA PHE A 1090 -13.45 -4.72 -13.75
C PHE A 1090 -12.73 -5.99 -13.28
N GLN A 1091 -11.86 -5.89 -12.27
CA GLN A 1091 -11.21 -7.03 -11.62
C GLN A 1091 -12.23 -7.98 -10.96
N SER A 1092 -13.34 -7.46 -10.44
CA SER A 1092 -14.41 -8.29 -9.86
C SER A 1092 -15.25 -8.98 -10.95
N ALA A 1093 -15.49 -8.31 -12.08
CA ALA A 1093 -16.10 -8.90 -13.27
C ALA A 1093 -15.20 -10.00 -13.85
N ALA A 1094 -13.90 -9.73 -14.01
CA ALA A 1094 -12.90 -10.69 -14.46
C ALA A 1094 -12.80 -11.90 -13.53
N GLY A 1095 -12.74 -11.67 -12.21
CA GLY A 1095 -12.76 -12.73 -11.20
C GLY A 1095 -14.01 -13.59 -11.24
N LYS A 1096 -15.19 -13.00 -11.51
CA LYS A 1096 -16.44 -13.76 -11.75
C LYS A 1096 -16.40 -14.57 -13.05
N LEU A 1097 -15.59 -14.19 -14.03
CA LEU A 1097 -15.38 -14.90 -15.30
C LEU A 1097 -14.16 -15.85 -15.29
N ASN A 1098 -13.42 -15.95 -14.18
CA ASN A 1098 -12.13 -16.63 -14.05
C ASN A 1098 -11.03 -16.09 -15.00
N VAL A 1099 -11.06 -14.79 -15.27
CA VAL A 1099 -10.12 -14.07 -16.15
C VAL A 1099 -9.03 -13.41 -15.31
N ALA A 1100 -7.78 -13.50 -15.79
CA ALA A 1100 -6.64 -12.81 -15.18
C ALA A 1100 -6.53 -11.36 -15.68
N THR A 1101 -6.15 -10.46 -14.78
CA THR A 1101 -6.04 -9.01 -15.03
C THR A 1101 -4.80 -8.44 -14.35
N THR A 1102 -4.08 -7.55 -15.02
CA THR A 1102 -2.90 -6.85 -14.51
C THR A 1102 -3.05 -5.34 -14.69
N THR A 1103 -2.61 -4.57 -13.70
CA THR A 1103 -2.56 -3.09 -13.73
C THR A 1103 -1.26 -2.53 -14.33
N ARG A 1104 -0.52 -3.38 -15.05
CA ARG A 1104 0.84 -3.12 -15.58
C ARG A 1104 1.12 -3.87 -16.88
N GLY A 1105 0.06 -4.41 -17.49
CA GLY A 1105 0.20 -5.09 -18.77
C GLY A 1105 0.49 -4.06 -19.85
N ARG A 1106 1.27 -4.45 -20.85
CA ARG A 1106 1.70 -3.52 -21.90
C ARG A 1106 0.58 -3.36 -22.93
N GLY A 1107 -0.11 -2.21 -22.90
CA GLY A 1107 -1.00 -1.77 -23.98
C GLY A 1107 -0.19 -1.28 -25.20
N PRO A 1108 -0.81 -1.02 -26.36
CA PRO A 1108 -0.08 -0.79 -27.62
C PRO A 1108 0.79 0.48 -27.62
N HIS A 1109 0.49 1.45 -26.76
CA HIS A 1109 1.32 2.66 -26.55
C HIS A 1109 2.18 2.61 -25.27
N TYR A 1110 2.46 1.43 -24.72
CA TYR A 1110 3.23 1.29 -23.48
C TYR A 1110 4.61 1.98 -23.58
N GLY A 1111 4.92 2.82 -22.59
CA GLY A 1111 6.17 3.60 -22.55
C GLY A 1111 6.17 4.89 -23.38
N ARG A 1112 5.02 5.38 -23.86
CA ARG A 1112 4.87 6.72 -24.46
C ARG A 1112 4.33 7.74 -23.46
N ASP A 1113 4.81 8.99 -23.58
CA ASP A 1113 4.24 10.16 -22.89
C ASP A 1113 2.94 10.62 -23.58
N ILE A 1114 1.86 9.85 -23.41
CA ILE A 1114 0.51 10.25 -23.83
C ILE A 1114 -0.12 11.08 -22.69
N PRO A 1115 -0.79 12.22 -22.98
CA PRO A 1115 -1.57 12.95 -21.98
C PRO A 1115 -2.60 12.01 -21.31
N PRO A 1116 -2.61 11.86 -19.97
CA PRO A 1116 -3.52 10.94 -19.31
C PRO A 1116 -4.98 11.31 -19.62
N ALA A 1117 -5.77 10.28 -19.88
CA ALA A 1117 -6.92 10.41 -20.76
C ALA A 1117 -8.05 11.30 -20.20
N PHE A 1118 -8.83 11.86 -21.14
CA PHE A 1118 -10.14 12.49 -20.89
C PHE A 1118 -10.12 13.88 -20.21
N GLY A 1119 -9.17 14.73 -20.60
CA GLY A 1119 -9.01 16.09 -20.08
C GLY A 1119 -10.25 17.00 -20.15
N GLY A 1120 -10.50 17.70 -19.03
CA GLY A 1120 -11.34 18.90 -18.92
C GLY A 1120 -12.68 18.76 -18.17
N ARG A 1121 -13.19 17.54 -17.97
CA ARG A 1121 -14.22 17.22 -16.96
C ARG A 1121 -13.67 16.14 -16.01
N LYS A 1122 -14.17 16.08 -14.77
CA LYS A 1122 -13.76 15.06 -13.79
C LYS A 1122 -14.64 13.82 -13.93
N SER A 1123 -14.09 12.74 -14.49
CA SER A 1123 -14.73 11.43 -14.66
C SER A 1123 -13.81 10.31 -14.17
N MET A 1124 -14.35 9.15 -13.82
CA MET A 1124 -13.52 7.96 -13.58
C MET A 1124 -13.08 7.33 -14.91
N THR A 1125 -11.81 6.93 -15.01
CA THR A 1125 -11.24 6.36 -16.25
C THR A 1125 -10.99 4.86 -16.10
N LEU A 1126 -11.16 4.08 -17.17
CA LEU A 1126 -10.75 2.68 -17.25
C LEU A 1126 -10.21 2.38 -18.65
N SER A 1127 -8.88 2.34 -18.78
CA SER A 1127 -8.18 2.11 -20.05
C SER A 1127 -7.80 0.64 -20.16
N ILE A 1128 -8.22 -0.04 -21.23
CA ILE A 1128 -8.19 -1.51 -21.34
C ILE A 1128 -7.49 -1.96 -22.62
N SER A 1129 -6.54 -2.88 -22.45
CA SER A 1129 -5.80 -3.54 -23.53
C SER A 1129 -5.52 -5.01 -23.19
N TRP A 1130 -4.90 -5.77 -24.10
CA TRP A 1130 -4.30 -7.05 -23.76
C TRP A 1130 -2.83 -6.89 -23.35
N ASN A 1131 -2.31 -7.70 -22.42
CA ASN A 1131 -0.90 -7.58 -22.02
C ASN A 1131 0.04 -8.01 -23.17
N GLY A 1132 0.93 -7.10 -23.60
CA GLY A 1132 1.83 -7.29 -24.74
C GLY A 1132 1.24 -6.82 -26.08
N ALA A 1133 0.18 -6.01 -26.07
CA ALA A 1133 -0.46 -5.49 -27.28
C ALA A 1133 0.49 -4.64 -28.14
N ASP A 1134 1.57 -4.11 -27.55
CA ASP A 1134 2.64 -3.37 -28.20
C ASP A 1134 3.64 -4.23 -28.99
N ASP A 1135 3.58 -5.57 -28.91
CA ASP A 1135 4.51 -6.48 -29.61
C ASP A 1135 4.57 -6.26 -31.13
N LEU A 1136 3.44 -5.88 -31.75
CA LEU A 1136 3.28 -5.64 -33.20
C LEU A 1136 2.66 -4.28 -33.53
N ALA A 1137 2.19 -3.55 -32.52
CA ALA A 1137 1.59 -2.22 -32.64
C ALA A 1137 2.49 -1.31 -33.48
N HIS A 1138 1.88 -0.42 -34.27
CA HIS A 1138 2.60 0.54 -35.12
C HIS A 1138 3.50 -0.08 -36.23
N THR A 1139 3.38 -1.37 -36.53
CA THR A 1139 4.12 -2.05 -37.61
C THR A 1139 3.20 -2.56 -38.73
N PRO A 1140 3.72 -2.86 -39.93
CA PRO A 1140 2.95 -3.50 -41.01
C PRO A 1140 2.51 -4.93 -40.68
N LEU A 1141 2.95 -5.50 -39.54
CA LEU A 1141 2.63 -6.84 -39.08
C LEU A 1141 1.38 -6.90 -38.19
N ASP A 1142 0.79 -5.75 -37.82
CA ASP A 1142 -0.49 -5.70 -37.10
C ASP A 1142 -1.69 -5.91 -38.04
N THR A 1143 -1.81 -7.15 -38.55
CA THR A 1143 -2.80 -7.58 -39.52
C THR A 1143 -3.91 -8.42 -38.87
N CYS A 1144 -5.07 -8.56 -39.53
CA CYS A 1144 -6.20 -9.31 -38.96
C CYS A 1144 -5.87 -10.79 -38.67
N GLU A 1145 -4.92 -11.40 -39.40
CA GLU A 1145 -4.46 -12.78 -39.17
C GLU A 1145 -3.66 -12.96 -37.86
N ARG A 1146 -3.28 -11.87 -37.19
CA ARG A 1146 -2.60 -11.89 -35.87
C ARG A 1146 -3.57 -11.81 -34.68
N ILE A 1147 -4.85 -11.56 -34.95
CA ILE A 1147 -5.90 -11.41 -33.95
C ILE A 1147 -6.26 -12.75 -33.32
N ASP A 1148 -6.41 -12.78 -31.99
CA ASP A 1148 -6.84 -13.96 -31.25
C ASP A 1148 -8.31 -13.80 -30.79
N PRO A 1149 -9.27 -14.54 -31.39
CA PRO A 1149 -10.68 -14.46 -31.01
C PRO A 1149 -10.94 -14.84 -29.54
N GLN A 1150 -10.07 -15.65 -28.90
CA GLN A 1150 -10.20 -15.96 -27.49
C GLN A 1150 -9.87 -14.74 -26.61
N LYS A 1151 -8.96 -13.85 -27.03
CA LYS A 1151 -8.67 -12.58 -26.33
C LYS A 1151 -9.83 -11.61 -26.45
N LEU A 1152 -10.35 -11.41 -27.66
CA LEU A 1152 -11.57 -10.63 -27.92
C LEU A 1152 -12.74 -11.09 -27.04
N ARG A 1153 -13.05 -12.39 -27.05
CA ARG A 1153 -14.08 -13.00 -26.19
C ARG A 1153 -13.80 -12.76 -24.70
N THR A 1154 -12.54 -12.75 -24.27
CA THR A 1154 -12.16 -12.59 -22.87
C THR A 1154 -12.29 -11.14 -22.40
N VAL A 1155 -11.80 -10.18 -23.18
CA VAL A 1155 -11.94 -8.74 -22.89
C VAL A 1155 -13.40 -8.32 -22.99
N GLY A 1156 -14.05 -8.57 -24.13
CA GLY A 1156 -15.42 -8.14 -24.41
C GLY A 1156 -16.45 -8.60 -23.38
N ARG A 1157 -16.38 -9.86 -22.92
CA ARG A 1157 -17.24 -10.36 -21.83
C ARG A 1157 -17.01 -9.64 -20.51
N THR A 1158 -15.76 -9.29 -20.21
CA THR A 1158 -15.38 -8.60 -18.97
C THR A 1158 -15.82 -7.13 -18.99
N VAL A 1159 -15.64 -6.45 -20.14
CA VAL A 1159 -16.12 -5.07 -20.35
C VAL A 1159 -17.66 -5.03 -20.32
N TYR A 1160 -18.34 -5.95 -21.01
CA TYR A 1160 -19.81 -5.99 -21.02
C TYR A 1160 -20.39 -6.21 -19.62
N LEU A 1161 -19.81 -7.14 -18.84
CA LEU A 1161 -20.22 -7.39 -17.46
C LEU A 1161 -19.97 -6.17 -16.54
N THR A 1162 -18.93 -5.38 -16.83
CA THR A 1162 -18.63 -4.12 -16.12
C THR A 1162 -19.67 -3.05 -16.48
N LEU A 1163 -19.98 -2.86 -17.76
CA LEU A 1163 -20.98 -1.91 -18.25
C LEU A 1163 -22.40 -2.21 -17.74
N LEU A 1164 -22.81 -3.48 -17.70
CA LEU A 1164 -24.14 -3.89 -17.18
C LEU A 1164 -24.34 -3.56 -15.69
N VAL A 1165 -23.26 -3.46 -14.91
CA VAL A 1165 -23.34 -2.97 -13.52
C VAL A 1165 -23.27 -1.45 -13.47
N LEU A 1166 -22.28 -0.85 -14.14
CA LEU A 1166 -22.01 0.59 -14.11
C LEU A 1166 -23.21 1.42 -14.61
N GLY A 1167 -23.89 0.96 -15.65
CA GLY A 1167 -25.10 1.58 -16.21
C GLY A 1167 -26.37 1.35 -15.41
N ARG A 1168 -26.33 0.60 -14.30
CA ARG A 1168 -27.51 0.24 -13.48
C ARG A 1168 -27.37 0.45 -11.97
N GLU A 1169 -26.16 0.65 -11.44
CA GLU A 1169 -25.97 1.18 -10.09
C GLU A 1169 -26.16 2.70 -10.14
N THR A 1170 -27.36 3.18 -9.77
CA THR A 1170 -27.78 4.60 -9.87
C THR A 1170 -26.89 5.59 -9.13
N GLU A 1171 -26.13 5.12 -8.14
CA GLU A 1171 -25.10 5.87 -7.42
C GLU A 1171 -23.76 5.10 -7.55
N TYR A 1172 -23.04 5.30 -8.66
CA TYR A 1172 -21.68 4.75 -8.80
C TYR A 1172 -20.61 5.76 -8.34
#